data_AF-A0A321LNU2-F1
#
_entry.id   AF-A0A321LNU2-F1
#
_cell.length_a   1.000
_cell.length_b   1.000
_cell.length_c   1.000
_cell.angle_alpha   90.00
_cell.angle_beta   90.00
_cell.angle_gamma   90.00
#
_symmetry.space_group_name_H-M   'P 1'
#
loop_
_entity.id
_entity.type
_entity.pdbx_description
1 polymer ?
#
loop_
_entity_poly.entity_id
_entity_poly.type
_entity_poly.pdbx_seq_one_letter_code
_entity_poly.pdbx_strand_id
1 'polypeptide(L)'
;MDRIIIGEVSQAGRSEKVIVEIERDIGAIHQARIIFQALAALNRQDIPRQPKILRSTQPIHPPLPAQSSATIIQFPSTLIESKELLCARVVIERMTSKKSQDLINDLSTDYSAVVGDAKVLAVIGASGELSRLFWPHIDFGQHIEEFRLGLRIQERSRRVLWMADRRWSHKQSYIEDSTALITESISKRDRTSVASTVFVPARLEAVVFRLAVSNLGKSPRRFSVVLYQRCRLDESIYDNTAFIDEPSTALVFYRRDIALLTAASQSPSTYHCGVHGERSSAFLFTKTASSPSNPIEHKSPDAMLSWDLGELKPGEPGRLDVYVVLAHSIRDGLARVGSLVAENADDLTISFLEQWKRWIKPGASAPRHGVRLQKRTVLRGRATAQLKKLPEIRRLYNRSLLTMKLLSDRETGAIIAAPEFDRERRVCGGYGYIWGRDGAFVAHAFGSAGHYDEAEAFFSFAAKVQQPEGVWYQRHYSTGEVAPSWGLIQIDETGAILWAAAEHYSLTQDRVFLRRFWPAVERAAQYLMGCVDAENGLPRASIDIWEEYTAQAAYSSAAVAGGLKSAAALAHALGKRTKAQKWSNAAGKIGSAIIASYWEPDKKSFIRAINKTVKAHRGGKQSEGIGRVSSQGRDQYIQLRDLTIDSSVLGLSFPFGVLDCSDPKMVGAVRAIRKTLWCKKTGGLLRYEGDRYIGGNPWILTTLWLALYYAQCGDMNRGIKLLEWTVNHATPLGLFSEQIDRRSGEPIWAVPLAWSHAMFALAAIKLDLV
;
A
#
# COMPACT_ATOMS: atom_id res chain seq x y z
N MET A 1 -17.11 -28.42 7.84
CA MET A 1 -16.10 -28.20 8.90
C MET A 1 -15.41 -26.91 8.56
N ASP A 2 -15.74 -25.85 9.30
CA ASP A 2 -15.12 -24.55 9.09
C ASP A 2 -13.98 -24.40 10.12
N ARG A 3 -12.77 -24.14 9.62
CA ARG A 3 -11.56 -24.01 10.45
C ARG A 3 -11.47 -22.59 11.00
N ILE A 4 -11.98 -22.38 12.20
CA ILE A 4 -11.96 -21.06 12.85
C ILE A 4 -10.70 -20.95 13.73
N ILE A 5 -9.86 -19.96 13.43
CA ILE A 5 -8.70 -19.60 14.25
C ILE A 5 -9.18 -18.58 15.28
N ILE A 6 -9.27 -18.99 16.55
CA ILE A 6 -9.93 -18.19 17.59
C ILE A 6 -8.93 -17.34 18.41
N GLY A 7 -7.64 -17.70 18.40
CA GLY A 7 -6.60 -16.86 18.98
C GLY A 7 -5.17 -17.39 18.83
N GLU A 8 -4.22 -16.55 19.25
CA GLU A 8 -2.79 -16.86 19.30
C GLU A 8 -2.28 -16.57 20.73
N VAL A 9 -1.60 -17.54 21.34
CA VAL A 9 -1.05 -17.40 22.69
C VAL A 9 0.47 -17.37 22.58
N SER A 10 1.08 -16.28 23.06
CA SER A 10 2.53 -16.10 23.05
C SER A 10 3.10 -16.07 24.47
N GLN A 11 4.06 -16.95 24.74
CA GLN A 11 4.80 -16.95 26.02
C GLN A 11 6.25 -17.41 25.78
N ALA A 12 7.20 -16.78 26.48
CA ALA A 12 8.62 -17.16 26.49
C ALA A 12 9.26 -17.43 25.09
N GLY A 13 8.91 -16.61 24.09
CA GLY A 13 9.47 -16.73 22.73
C GLY A 13 8.89 -17.87 21.88
N ARG A 14 7.74 -18.43 22.27
CA ARG A 14 6.96 -19.40 21.48
C ARG A 14 5.54 -18.88 21.29
N SER A 15 4.98 -19.06 20.09
CA SER A 15 3.56 -18.87 19.82
C SER A 15 2.92 -20.20 19.48
N GLU A 16 1.81 -20.52 20.14
CA GLU A 16 0.94 -21.64 19.79
C GLU A 16 -0.46 -21.08 19.45
N LYS A 17 -1.00 -21.46 18.29
CA LYS A 17 -2.35 -21.09 17.86
C LYS A 17 -3.32 -22.19 18.26
N VAL A 18 -4.45 -21.79 18.84
CA VAL A 18 -5.54 -22.72 19.17
C VAL A 18 -6.54 -22.68 18.03
N ILE A 19 -6.63 -23.78 17.29
CA ILE A 19 -7.62 -23.97 16.22
C ILE A 19 -8.75 -24.84 16.78
N VAL A 20 -9.99 -24.41 16.57
CA VAL A 20 -11.18 -25.18 16.93
C VAL A 20 -11.90 -25.55 15.64
N GLU A 21 -12.03 -26.84 15.38
CA GLU A 21 -12.82 -27.37 14.28
C GLU A 21 -14.25 -27.62 14.80
N ILE A 22 -15.21 -26.87 14.23
CA ILE A 22 -16.63 -26.95 14.62
C ILE A 22 -17.42 -27.58 13.47
N GLU A 23 -18.26 -28.56 13.81
CA GLU A 23 -19.23 -29.13 12.88
C GLU A 23 -20.58 -28.41 12.97
N ARG A 24 -20.68 -27.34 12.17
CA ARG A 24 -21.89 -26.58 11.82
C ARG A 24 -22.40 -25.51 12.81
N ASP A 25 -23.24 -24.68 12.21
CA ASP A 25 -24.07 -23.58 12.69
C ASP A 25 -23.38 -22.32 13.26
N ILE A 26 -23.98 -21.17 12.93
CA ILE A 26 -23.44 -19.83 13.13
C ILE A 26 -23.60 -19.38 14.60
N GLY A 27 -24.60 -19.91 15.31
CA GLY A 27 -24.78 -19.68 16.76
C GLY A 27 -23.56 -20.09 17.59
N ALA A 28 -22.79 -21.09 17.14
CA ALA A 28 -21.60 -21.58 17.82
C ALA A 28 -20.48 -20.52 17.93
N ILE A 29 -20.44 -19.48 17.07
CA ILE A 29 -19.38 -18.46 17.09
C ILE A 29 -19.43 -17.63 18.39
N HIS A 30 -20.63 -17.34 18.90
CA HIS A 30 -20.77 -16.59 20.15
C HIS A 30 -20.35 -17.45 21.37
N GLN A 31 -20.77 -18.72 21.40
CA GLN A 31 -20.37 -19.67 22.45
C GLN A 31 -18.86 -19.98 22.40
N ALA A 32 -18.24 -20.05 21.21
CA ALA A 32 -16.81 -20.25 21.07
C ALA A 32 -15.98 -19.08 21.62
N ARG A 33 -16.51 -17.85 21.60
CA ARG A 33 -15.93 -16.69 22.31
C ARG A 33 -15.99 -16.87 23.83
N ILE A 34 -17.10 -17.38 24.36
CA ILE A 34 -17.25 -17.69 25.80
C ILE A 34 -16.26 -18.79 26.22
N ILE A 35 -16.11 -19.85 25.41
CA ILE A 35 -15.11 -20.91 25.64
C ILE A 35 -13.68 -20.34 25.63
N PHE A 36 -13.36 -19.44 24.69
CA PHE A 36 -12.05 -18.78 24.66
C PHE A 36 -11.80 -17.91 25.91
N GLN A 37 -12.82 -17.18 26.38
CA GLN A 37 -12.74 -16.40 27.63
C GLN A 37 -12.56 -17.31 28.86
N ALA A 38 -13.26 -18.45 28.93
CA ALA A 38 -13.10 -19.43 30.00
C ALA A 38 -11.69 -20.06 30.01
N LEU A 39 -11.15 -20.41 28.84
CA LEU A 39 -9.77 -20.91 28.71
C LEU A 39 -8.73 -19.84 29.09
N ALA A 40 -8.95 -18.57 28.72
CA ALA A 40 -8.10 -17.45 29.13
C ALA A 40 -8.17 -17.15 30.64
N ALA A 41 -9.29 -17.46 31.30
CA ALA A 41 -9.45 -17.37 32.75
C ALA A 41 -8.75 -18.54 33.48
N LEU A 42 -8.90 -19.78 33.00
CA LEU A 42 -8.23 -20.96 33.54
C LEU A 42 -6.70 -20.83 33.51
N ASN A 43 -6.15 -20.16 32.50
CA ASN A 43 -4.72 -19.88 32.37
C ASN A 43 -4.17 -18.85 33.40
N ARG A 44 -4.94 -18.51 34.45
CA ARG A 44 -4.53 -17.70 35.61
C ARG A 44 -4.41 -18.49 36.92
N GLN A 45 -4.65 -19.80 36.93
CA GLN A 45 -4.46 -20.66 38.12
C GLN A 45 -3.62 -21.89 37.78
N ASP A 46 -2.77 -22.32 38.71
CA ASP A 46 -1.81 -23.40 38.52
C ASP A 46 -2.48 -24.77 38.29
N ILE A 47 -2.36 -25.30 37.08
CA ILE A 47 -2.78 -26.67 36.76
C ILE A 47 -1.72 -27.65 37.29
N PRO A 48 -2.07 -28.61 38.18
CA PRO A 48 -1.11 -29.50 38.80
C PRO A 48 -0.46 -30.48 37.82
N ARG A 49 0.84 -30.75 38.01
CA ARG A 49 1.70 -31.52 37.09
C ARG A 49 1.51 -33.04 37.16
N GLN A 50 0.29 -33.57 36.94
CA GLN A 50 0.09 -34.98 36.52
C GLN A 50 -1.37 -35.26 36.09
N PRO A 51 -1.60 -36.01 34.99
CA PRO A 51 -2.94 -36.41 34.58
C PRO A 51 -3.43 -37.65 35.36
N LYS A 52 -4.56 -37.53 36.07
CA LYS A 52 -5.30 -38.71 36.56
C LYS A 52 -6.22 -39.23 35.45
N ILE A 53 -6.04 -40.50 35.09
CA ILE A 53 -6.91 -41.20 34.12
C ILE A 53 -8.13 -41.74 34.87
N LEU A 54 -9.33 -41.23 34.56
CA LEU A 54 -10.60 -41.85 34.94
C LEU A 54 -11.07 -42.75 33.79
N ARG A 55 -11.34 -44.02 34.09
CA ARG A 55 -11.92 -44.97 33.12
C ARG A 55 -13.44 -44.89 33.16
N SER A 56 -14.07 -44.94 31.98
CA SER A 56 -15.49 -45.25 31.80
C SER A 56 -15.62 -46.34 30.72
N THR A 57 -16.72 -47.08 30.73
CA THR A 57 -16.82 -48.40 30.06
C THR A 57 -18.01 -48.50 29.10
N GLN A 58 -17.74 -48.66 27.81
CA GLN A 58 -18.33 -49.62 26.83
C GLN A 58 -18.13 -49.16 25.36
N PRO A 59 -18.22 -50.04 24.34
CA PRO A 59 -17.52 -49.83 23.06
C PRO A 59 -18.37 -49.99 21.77
N ILE A 60 -18.10 -49.18 20.72
CA ILE A 60 -18.55 -49.44 19.34
C ILE A 60 -17.46 -49.06 18.30
N HIS A 61 -16.75 -50.07 17.80
CA HIS A 61 -15.97 -50.14 16.54
C HIS A 61 -14.81 -49.10 16.32
N PRO A 62 -14.09 -49.08 15.16
CA PRO A 62 -12.71 -49.58 15.09
C PRO A 62 -11.63 -48.48 14.96
N PRO A 63 -10.32 -48.80 15.10
CA PRO A 63 -9.27 -47.79 15.22
C PRO A 63 -8.90 -47.07 13.91
N LEU A 64 -8.79 -45.75 13.99
CA LEU A 64 -8.04 -44.93 13.02
C LEU A 64 -6.54 -44.87 13.39
N PRO A 65 -5.63 -44.61 12.43
CA PRO A 65 -4.18 -44.60 12.68
C PRO A 65 -3.76 -43.54 13.72
N ALA A 66 -2.90 -43.94 14.65
CA ALA A 66 -2.49 -43.08 15.76
C ALA A 66 -1.44 -42.04 15.37
N GLN A 67 -1.84 -40.77 15.23
CA GLN A 67 -0.88 -39.65 15.27
C GLN A 67 -1.46 -38.28 15.73
N SER A 68 -2.38 -38.29 16.70
CA SER A 68 -2.76 -37.07 17.44
C SER A 68 -3.16 -37.39 18.88
N SER A 69 -2.50 -36.79 19.87
CA SER A 69 -2.91 -36.86 21.28
C SER A 69 -4.12 -35.96 21.52
N ALA A 70 -5.33 -36.53 21.46
CA ALA A 70 -6.57 -35.80 21.75
C ALA A 70 -6.85 -35.80 23.27
N THR A 71 -6.89 -34.61 23.87
CA THR A 71 -7.33 -34.44 25.27
C THR A 71 -8.80 -34.02 25.26
N ILE A 72 -9.68 -34.90 25.76
CA ILE A 72 -11.09 -34.57 25.97
C ILE A 72 -11.21 -33.80 27.30
N ILE A 73 -11.81 -32.61 27.27
CA ILE A 73 -12.08 -31.79 28.45
C ILE A 73 -13.59 -31.67 28.58
N GLN A 74 -14.16 -32.22 29.66
CA GLN A 74 -15.54 -31.93 30.05
C GLN A 74 -15.59 -30.65 30.87
N PHE A 75 -16.51 -29.75 30.53
CA PHE A 75 -16.78 -28.54 31.31
C PHE A 75 -17.86 -28.82 32.38
N PRO A 76 -17.84 -28.12 33.54
CA PRO A 76 -18.92 -28.18 34.51
C PRO A 76 -20.26 -27.74 33.91
N SER A 77 -21.35 -28.36 34.35
CA SER A 77 -22.72 -28.17 33.81
C SER A 77 -23.38 -26.82 34.15
N THR A 78 -22.64 -25.87 34.73
CA THR A 78 -23.14 -24.58 35.23
C THR A 78 -22.96 -23.41 34.25
N LEU A 79 -22.63 -23.68 32.99
CA LEU A 79 -22.24 -22.65 32.00
C LEU A 79 -23.00 -22.71 30.66
N ILE A 80 -23.97 -23.63 30.49
CA ILE A 80 -24.69 -23.84 29.22
C ILE A 80 -26.19 -24.13 29.47
N GLU A 81 -27.04 -23.11 29.37
CA GLU A 81 -28.51 -23.27 29.34
C GLU A 81 -29.03 -23.59 27.93
N SER A 82 -28.49 -24.63 27.29
CA SER A 82 -28.99 -25.16 26.02
C SER A 82 -28.65 -26.64 25.88
N LYS A 83 -29.67 -27.51 25.70
CA LYS A 83 -29.51 -28.98 25.60
C LYS A 83 -29.00 -29.46 24.22
N GLU A 84 -28.00 -28.79 23.67
CA GLU A 84 -27.33 -29.22 22.43
C GLU A 84 -25.87 -29.58 22.71
N LEU A 85 -25.53 -30.86 22.54
CA LEU A 85 -24.20 -31.41 22.79
C LEU A 85 -23.26 -31.13 21.61
N LEU A 86 -22.62 -29.96 21.65
CA LEU A 86 -21.62 -29.52 20.67
C LEU A 86 -20.34 -30.37 20.75
N CYS A 87 -20.19 -31.34 19.85
CA CYS A 87 -18.94 -32.08 19.64
C CYS A 87 -17.88 -31.22 18.93
N ALA A 88 -17.26 -30.28 19.66
CA ALA A 88 -16.16 -29.46 19.16
C ALA A 88 -14.82 -30.23 19.18
N ARG A 89 -14.10 -30.26 18.05
CA ARG A 89 -12.77 -30.87 17.97
C ARG A 89 -11.69 -29.80 18.05
N VAL A 90 -11.09 -29.63 19.23
CA VAL A 90 -9.94 -28.73 19.40
C VAL A 90 -8.69 -29.41 18.83
N VAL A 91 -8.03 -28.75 17.86
CA VAL A 91 -6.82 -29.27 17.19
C VAL A 91 -5.69 -28.27 17.35
N ILE A 92 -4.73 -28.58 18.21
CA ILE A 92 -3.55 -27.74 18.44
C ILE A 92 -2.49 -28.06 17.37
N GLU A 93 -2.66 -27.50 16.17
CA GLU A 93 -1.63 -27.58 15.11
C GLU A 93 -0.43 -26.69 15.45
N ARG A 94 0.75 -27.30 15.64
CA ARG A 94 2.02 -26.57 15.71
C ARG A 94 2.43 -26.05 14.33
N MET A 95 2.21 -24.76 14.11
CA MET A 95 2.75 -24.02 12.97
C MET A 95 4.29 -24.00 13.05
N THR A 96 4.94 -24.64 12.07
CA THR A 96 6.38 -24.45 11.85
C THR A 96 6.62 -23.21 11.00
N SER A 97 7.80 -22.59 11.13
CA SER A 97 8.19 -21.40 10.34
C SER A 97 8.17 -21.62 8.83
N LYS A 98 8.15 -22.89 8.37
CA LYS A 98 7.98 -23.25 6.98
C LYS A 98 6.55 -22.97 6.47
N LYS A 99 5.50 -23.41 7.18
CA LYS A 99 4.10 -23.15 6.79
C LYS A 99 3.80 -21.65 6.63
N SER A 100 4.38 -20.80 7.48
CA SER A 100 4.24 -19.34 7.37
C SER A 100 4.92 -18.78 6.12
N GLN A 101 6.10 -19.28 5.76
CA GLN A 101 6.78 -18.90 4.52
C GLN A 101 6.01 -19.43 3.30
N ASP A 102 5.51 -20.66 3.34
CA ASP A 102 4.75 -21.27 2.25
C ASP A 102 3.45 -20.47 1.98
N LEU A 103 2.77 -19.97 3.01
CA LEU A 103 1.61 -19.07 2.86
C LEU A 103 1.97 -17.69 2.30
N ILE A 104 3.15 -17.15 2.63
CA ILE A 104 3.67 -15.91 2.03
C ILE A 104 4.00 -16.15 0.54
N ASN A 105 4.60 -17.30 0.20
CA ASN A 105 4.96 -17.66 -1.17
C ASN A 105 3.70 -17.85 -2.06
N ASP A 106 2.65 -18.51 -1.55
CA ASP A 106 1.35 -18.67 -2.23
C ASP A 106 0.59 -17.33 -2.41
N LEU A 107 1.01 -16.26 -1.73
CA LEU A 107 0.45 -14.91 -1.84
C LEU A 107 1.38 -13.90 -2.54
N SER A 108 2.66 -14.25 -2.78
CA SER A 108 3.65 -13.32 -3.35
C SER A 108 3.80 -13.42 -4.87
N THR A 109 3.16 -14.38 -5.55
CA THR A 109 3.25 -14.51 -7.02
C THR A 109 2.25 -13.63 -7.77
N ASP A 110 1.10 -13.34 -7.14
CA ASP A 110 -0.06 -12.76 -7.81
C ASP A 110 -0.15 -11.25 -7.55
N TYR A 111 0.87 -10.52 -8.02
CA TYR A 111 0.95 -9.06 -7.91
C TYR A 111 -0.29 -8.39 -8.50
N SER A 112 -1.03 -7.66 -7.66
CA SER A 112 -2.17 -6.86 -8.11
C SER A 112 -1.73 -5.61 -8.86
N ALA A 113 -2.51 -5.23 -9.87
CA ALA A 113 -2.34 -4.00 -10.63
C ALA A 113 -3.18 -2.85 -10.04
N VAL A 114 -2.84 -1.61 -10.41
CA VAL A 114 -3.56 -0.38 -10.04
C VAL A 114 -3.94 0.39 -11.30
N VAL A 115 -5.21 0.78 -11.41
CA VAL A 115 -5.76 1.59 -12.50
C VAL A 115 -6.62 2.73 -11.91
N GLY A 116 -6.70 3.87 -12.58
CA GLY A 116 -7.38 5.04 -11.99
C GLY A 116 -7.17 6.35 -12.75
N ASP A 117 -7.85 7.40 -12.29
CA ASP A 117 -7.75 8.78 -12.80
C ASP A 117 -7.27 9.80 -11.75
N ALA A 118 -6.72 9.29 -10.64
CA ALA A 118 -6.34 10.01 -9.42
C ALA A 118 -7.52 10.59 -8.60
N LYS A 119 -8.77 10.21 -8.91
CA LYS A 119 -9.90 10.32 -7.96
C LYS A 119 -10.50 8.94 -7.69
N VAL A 120 -10.83 8.22 -8.77
CA VAL A 120 -11.09 6.78 -8.69
C VAL A 120 -9.75 6.05 -8.73
N LEU A 121 -9.56 5.15 -7.76
CA LEU A 121 -8.46 4.19 -7.73
C LEU A 121 -9.04 2.78 -7.64
N ALA A 122 -8.64 1.89 -8.54
CA ALA A 122 -9.09 0.51 -8.62
C ALA A 122 -7.90 -0.46 -8.59
N VAL A 123 -8.09 -1.57 -7.89
CA VAL A 123 -7.11 -2.66 -7.79
C VAL A 123 -7.63 -3.85 -8.59
N ILE A 124 -6.82 -4.34 -9.52
CA ILE A 124 -7.14 -5.50 -10.36
C ILE A 124 -6.25 -6.67 -9.94
N GLY A 125 -6.85 -7.81 -9.59
CA GLY A 125 -6.13 -9.03 -9.25
C GLY A 125 -5.51 -9.71 -10.48
N ALA A 126 -4.63 -10.69 -10.26
CA ALA A 126 -3.86 -11.33 -11.33
C ALA A 126 -4.72 -12.05 -12.39
N SER A 127 -5.92 -12.51 -12.03
CA SER A 127 -6.89 -13.09 -12.98
C SER A 127 -7.81 -12.06 -13.68
N GLY A 128 -7.58 -10.76 -13.48
CA GLY A 128 -8.26 -9.66 -14.17
C GLY A 128 -9.51 -9.11 -13.46
N GLU A 129 -9.80 -9.56 -12.24
CA GLU A 129 -10.96 -9.16 -11.45
C GLU A 129 -10.76 -7.89 -10.61
N LEU A 130 -11.83 -7.11 -10.42
CA LEU A 130 -11.84 -5.93 -9.56
C LEU A 130 -11.83 -6.36 -8.08
N SER A 131 -10.67 -6.23 -7.41
CA SER A 131 -10.50 -6.68 -6.02
C SER A 131 -10.71 -5.54 -5.01
N ARG A 132 -10.34 -4.31 -5.36
CA ARG A 132 -10.68 -3.09 -4.61
C ARG A 132 -11.07 -1.98 -5.59
N LEU A 133 -11.78 -1.00 -5.06
CA LEU A 133 -12.11 0.26 -5.72
C LEU A 133 -12.20 1.31 -4.59
N PHE A 134 -11.87 2.57 -4.85
CA PHE A 134 -11.80 3.66 -3.87
C PHE A 134 -12.28 4.96 -4.53
N TRP A 135 -13.23 5.64 -3.88
CA TRP A 135 -13.92 6.86 -4.32
C TRP A 135 -14.83 7.35 -3.17
N PRO A 136 -15.10 8.67 -2.98
CA PRO A 136 -14.68 9.82 -3.78
C PRO A 136 -13.19 10.16 -3.69
N HIS A 137 -12.44 9.62 -2.72
CA HIS A 137 -10.99 9.76 -2.63
C HIS A 137 -10.29 8.40 -2.65
N ILE A 138 -9.01 8.41 -3.02
CA ILE A 138 -8.20 7.20 -3.25
C ILE A 138 -7.87 6.39 -1.97
N ASP A 139 -8.10 6.95 -0.79
CA ASP A 139 -8.04 6.34 0.54
C ASP A 139 -9.39 6.32 1.27
N PHE A 140 -10.47 6.77 0.62
CA PHE A 140 -11.79 6.78 1.24
C PHE A 140 -12.28 5.35 1.54
N GLY A 141 -13.24 5.23 2.44
CA GLY A 141 -13.99 3.99 2.64
C GLY A 141 -14.46 3.45 1.29
N GLN A 142 -14.32 2.14 1.09
CA GLN A 142 -14.54 1.53 -0.23
C GLN A 142 -16.10 1.64 -0.80
N HIS A 143 -17.09 1.04 -3.33
CA HIS A 143 -16.67 -0.18 -4.11
C HIS A 143 -17.44 -1.52 -3.88
N ILE A 144 -16.71 -2.58 -3.47
CA ILE A 144 -16.76 -3.96 -3.98
C ILE A 144 -16.30 -4.93 -2.89
N GLU A 145 -17.14 -5.92 -2.61
CA GLU A 145 -16.87 -7.09 -1.75
C GLU A 145 -16.35 -8.27 -2.58
N GLU A 146 -16.98 -8.50 -3.73
CA GLU A 146 -16.61 -9.48 -4.76
C GLU A 146 -17.03 -8.97 -6.15
N PHE A 147 -16.18 -9.14 -7.15
CA PHE A 147 -16.52 -8.89 -8.56
C PHE A 147 -15.91 -10.04 -9.37
N ARG A 148 -16.75 -10.93 -9.93
CA ARG A 148 -16.31 -12.16 -10.60
C ARG A 148 -16.82 -12.15 -12.05
N LEU A 149 -15.91 -12.00 -13.01
CA LEU A 149 -16.19 -12.28 -14.41
C LEU A 149 -15.97 -13.77 -14.72
N GLY A 150 -16.73 -14.29 -15.69
CA GLY A 150 -16.57 -15.65 -16.21
C GLY A 150 -17.34 -15.88 -17.50
N LEU A 151 -17.12 -17.02 -18.15
CA LEU A 151 -17.80 -17.39 -19.40
C LEU A 151 -18.72 -18.60 -19.24
N ARG A 152 -19.87 -18.59 -19.91
CA ARG A 152 -20.69 -19.79 -20.16
C ARG A 152 -20.51 -20.20 -21.63
N ILE A 153 -20.28 -21.49 -21.87
CA ILE A 153 -20.11 -22.08 -23.22
C ILE A 153 -21.12 -23.22 -23.35
N GLN A 154 -22.16 -23.03 -24.16
CA GLN A 154 -23.37 -23.88 -24.08
C GLN A 154 -23.11 -25.37 -24.36
N GLU A 155 -22.18 -25.69 -25.27
CA GLU A 155 -21.86 -27.08 -25.69
C GLU A 155 -21.27 -27.98 -24.58
N ARG A 156 -20.72 -27.40 -23.50
CA ARG A 156 -19.90 -28.14 -22.53
C ARG A 156 -20.46 -28.21 -21.13
N SER A 157 -21.16 -27.16 -20.67
CA SER A 157 -21.75 -27.14 -19.34
C SER A 157 -22.72 -25.98 -19.16
N ARG A 158 -23.69 -26.14 -18.25
CA ARG A 158 -24.48 -25.02 -17.72
C ARG A 158 -23.66 -24.12 -16.77
N ARG A 159 -22.55 -24.64 -16.23
CA ARG A 159 -21.67 -23.95 -15.26
C ARG A 159 -20.85 -22.84 -15.92
N VAL A 160 -20.70 -21.73 -15.21
CA VAL A 160 -19.78 -20.63 -15.56
C VAL A 160 -18.32 -21.04 -15.31
N LEU A 161 -17.45 -20.63 -16.22
CA LEU A 161 -15.99 -20.71 -16.15
C LEU A 161 -15.46 -19.37 -15.62
N TRP A 162 -15.35 -19.23 -14.29
CA TRP A 162 -14.83 -18.00 -13.68
C TRP A 162 -13.39 -17.72 -14.10
N MET A 163 -12.99 -16.46 -14.25
CA MET A 163 -11.61 -16.13 -14.64
C MET A 163 -10.60 -16.60 -13.60
N ALA A 164 -10.92 -16.52 -12.30
CA ALA A 164 -10.07 -17.03 -11.21
C ALA A 164 -10.02 -18.58 -11.07
N ASP A 165 -10.65 -19.36 -11.97
CA ASP A 165 -10.44 -20.82 -12.00
C ASP A 165 -9.00 -21.15 -12.45
N ARG A 166 -8.33 -22.07 -11.74
CA ARG A 166 -7.02 -22.68 -12.12
C ARG A 166 -6.94 -23.35 -13.51
N ARG A 167 -8.01 -23.27 -14.33
CA ARG A 167 -8.02 -23.67 -15.76
C ARG A 167 -7.37 -22.63 -16.67
N TRP A 168 -7.36 -21.37 -16.22
CA TRP A 168 -6.86 -20.24 -16.99
C TRP A 168 -5.38 -20.03 -16.71
N SER A 169 -4.67 -19.53 -17.71
CA SER A 169 -3.36 -18.92 -17.56
C SER A 169 -3.52 -17.45 -17.91
N HIS A 170 -3.11 -16.57 -16.99
CA HIS A 170 -3.20 -15.12 -17.15
C HIS A 170 -1.82 -14.52 -17.39
N LYS A 171 -1.79 -13.42 -18.12
CA LYS A 171 -0.64 -12.53 -18.27
C LYS A 171 -1.15 -11.10 -18.26
N GLN A 172 -0.54 -10.26 -17.42
CA GLN A 172 -0.90 -8.85 -17.31
C GLN A 172 0.23 -7.94 -17.76
N SER A 173 -0.15 -6.81 -18.36
CA SER A 173 0.77 -5.74 -18.77
C SER A 173 0.00 -4.43 -18.94
N TYR A 174 0.53 -3.32 -18.42
CA TYR A 174 -0.02 -2.00 -18.76
C TYR A 174 0.26 -1.65 -20.23
N ILE A 175 -0.64 -0.89 -20.85
CA ILE A 175 -0.33 -0.17 -22.09
C ILE A 175 0.71 0.90 -21.76
N GLU A 176 1.78 0.95 -22.56
CA GLU A 176 2.91 1.87 -22.35
C GLU A 176 2.43 3.34 -22.30
N ASP A 177 3.10 4.15 -21.46
CA ASP A 177 2.76 5.55 -21.23
C ASP A 177 1.31 5.82 -20.72
N SER A 178 0.61 4.81 -20.17
CA SER A 178 -0.74 4.97 -19.61
C SER A 178 -1.03 4.13 -18.34
N THR A 179 -2.16 4.38 -17.70
CA THR A 179 -2.68 3.58 -16.57
C THR A 179 -3.65 2.45 -17.00
N ALA A 180 -3.85 2.22 -18.30
CA ALA A 180 -4.67 1.08 -18.78
C ALA A 180 -3.93 -0.24 -18.60
N LEU A 181 -4.62 -1.25 -18.09
CA LEU A 181 -4.12 -2.60 -17.86
C LEU A 181 -4.72 -3.58 -18.88
N ILE A 182 -3.89 -4.35 -19.58
CA ILE A 182 -4.33 -5.52 -20.34
C ILE A 182 -4.15 -6.78 -19.48
N THR A 183 -5.19 -7.63 -19.42
CA THR A 183 -5.12 -9.00 -18.94
C THR A 183 -5.44 -9.97 -20.08
N GLU A 184 -4.43 -10.71 -20.55
CA GLU A 184 -4.58 -11.82 -21.49
C GLU A 184 -4.87 -13.11 -20.71
N SER A 185 -6.00 -13.76 -20.96
CA SER A 185 -6.42 -14.98 -20.25
C SER A 185 -6.68 -16.12 -21.23
N ILE A 186 -6.07 -17.29 -21.04
CA ILE A 186 -6.19 -18.44 -21.95
C ILE A 186 -6.54 -19.73 -21.20
N SER A 187 -7.67 -20.36 -21.54
CA SER A 187 -7.99 -21.74 -21.16
C SER A 187 -7.69 -22.67 -22.34
N LYS A 188 -6.53 -23.33 -22.30
CA LYS A 188 -6.16 -24.37 -23.29
C LYS A 188 -7.15 -25.54 -23.29
N ARG A 189 -7.68 -25.90 -22.11
CA ARG A 189 -8.69 -26.97 -21.93
C ARG A 189 -10.01 -26.64 -22.63
N ASP A 190 -10.46 -25.40 -22.50
CA ASP A 190 -11.74 -24.94 -23.04
C ASP A 190 -11.61 -24.25 -24.41
N ARG A 191 -10.40 -24.27 -24.97
CA ARG A 191 -10.02 -23.70 -26.27
C ARG A 191 -10.56 -22.28 -26.44
N THR A 192 -10.38 -21.45 -25.43
CA THR A 192 -10.99 -20.11 -25.36
C THR A 192 -9.99 -19.16 -24.73
N SER A 193 -9.94 -17.92 -25.23
CA SER A 193 -9.24 -16.83 -24.57
C SER A 193 -10.16 -15.63 -24.35
N VAL A 194 -9.79 -14.81 -23.36
CA VAL A 194 -10.38 -13.50 -23.09
C VAL A 194 -9.23 -12.51 -22.99
N ALA A 195 -9.26 -11.45 -23.79
CA ALA A 195 -8.49 -10.25 -23.52
C ALA A 195 -9.41 -9.26 -22.77
N SER A 196 -8.92 -8.71 -21.66
CA SER A 196 -9.59 -7.63 -20.93
C SER A 196 -8.68 -6.41 -20.92
N THR A 197 -9.17 -5.25 -21.35
CA THR A 197 -8.48 -3.97 -21.16
C THR A 197 -9.23 -3.15 -20.13
N VAL A 198 -8.60 -2.84 -19.01
CA VAL A 198 -9.21 -2.16 -17.86
C VAL A 198 -8.60 -0.77 -17.69
N PHE A 199 -9.44 0.26 -17.64
CA PHE A 199 -9.00 1.64 -17.44
C PHE A 199 -10.08 2.50 -16.77
N VAL A 200 -9.70 3.73 -16.39
CA VAL A 200 -10.60 4.72 -15.76
C VAL A 200 -10.51 6.02 -16.57
N PRO A 201 -11.50 6.31 -17.44
CA PRO A 201 -11.55 7.59 -18.17
C PRO A 201 -11.75 8.75 -17.20
N ALA A 202 -10.93 9.79 -17.35
CA ALA A 202 -10.86 10.86 -16.37
C ALA A 202 -12.18 11.66 -16.30
N ARG A 203 -12.60 12.00 -15.07
CA ARG A 203 -13.83 12.73 -14.75
C ARG A 203 -15.14 11.97 -15.02
N LEU A 204 -15.10 10.73 -15.51
CA LEU A 204 -16.28 9.87 -15.63
C LEU A 204 -16.48 8.97 -14.41
N GLU A 205 -15.55 8.98 -13.45
CA GLU A 205 -15.61 8.25 -12.17
C GLU A 205 -16.07 6.78 -12.32
N ALA A 206 -15.58 6.12 -13.37
CA ALA A 206 -16.00 4.78 -13.77
C ALA A 206 -14.81 3.91 -14.14
N VAL A 207 -14.90 2.61 -13.83
CA VAL A 207 -13.95 1.59 -14.31
C VAL A 207 -14.56 0.92 -15.54
N VAL A 208 -13.84 0.97 -16.66
CA VAL A 208 -14.25 0.38 -17.95
C VAL A 208 -13.47 -0.91 -18.14
N PHE A 209 -14.20 -2.02 -18.38
CA PHE A 209 -13.66 -3.35 -18.69
C PHE A 209 -14.02 -3.70 -20.13
N ARG A 210 -13.04 -3.61 -21.04
CA ARG A 210 -13.22 -3.92 -22.45
C ARG A 210 -12.86 -5.37 -22.73
N LEU A 211 -13.86 -6.22 -22.93
CA LEU A 211 -13.70 -7.67 -23.06
C LEU A 211 -13.76 -8.11 -24.53
N ALA A 212 -12.78 -8.90 -24.96
CA ALA A 212 -12.80 -9.60 -26.24
C ALA A 212 -12.67 -11.12 -26.00
N VAL A 213 -13.75 -11.86 -26.28
CA VAL A 213 -13.87 -13.31 -26.09
C VAL A 213 -13.61 -14.03 -27.42
N SER A 214 -12.60 -14.88 -27.45
CA SER A 214 -12.14 -15.54 -28.68
C SER A 214 -12.35 -17.05 -28.66
N ASN A 215 -13.03 -17.56 -29.68
CA ASN A 215 -13.17 -18.99 -29.92
C ASN A 215 -11.88 -19.56 -30.55
N LEU A 216 -11.15 -20.40 -29.82
CA LEU A 216 -9.96 -21.15 -30.32
C LEU A 216 -10.32 -22.62 -30.69
N GLY A 217 -11.60 -22.88 -30.94
CA GLY A 217 -12.14 -24.17 -31.35
C GLY A 217 -11.98 -24.44 -32.86
N LYS A 218 -12.65 -25.49 -33.35
CA LYS A 218 -12.73 -25.80 -34.79
C LYS A 218 -14.10 -25.51 -35.41
N SER A 219 -15.15 -25.42 -34.58
CA SER A 219 -16.51 -25.04 -34.94
C SER A 219 -16.84 -23.66 -34.39
N PRO A 220 -17.87 -22.96 -34.92
CA PRO A 220 -18.60 -21.93 -34.17
C PRO A 220 -19.09 -22.51 -32.84
N ARG A 221 -19.20 -21.68 -31.80
CA ARG A 221 -19.71 -22.07 -30.48
C ARG A 221 -20.43 -20.89 -29.83
N ARG A 222 -21.47 -21.16 -29.03
CA ARG A 222 -22.28 -20.12 -28.37
C ARG A 222 -21.71 -19.71 -27.01
N PHE A 223 -21.47 -18.40 -26.82
CA PHE A 223 -20.83 -17.84 -25.63
C PHE A 223 -21.72 -16.84 -24.90
N SER A 224 -21.56 -16.76 -23.58
CA SER A 224 -22.13 -15.67 -22.76
C SER A 224 -21.12 -15.24 -21.70
N VAL A 225 -21.00 -13.93 -21.46
CA VAL A 225 -20.25 -13.38 -20.31
C VAL A 225 -21.18 -13.37 -19.11
N VAL A 226 -20.70 -13.81 -17.95
CA VAL A 226 -21.42 -13.73 -16.68
C VAL A 226 -20.60 -12.93 -15.69
N LEU A 227 -21.24 -11.93 -15.09
CA LEU A 227 -20.76 -11.23 -13.90
C LEU A 227 -21.53 -11.76 -12.68
N TYR A 228 -20.82 -12.01 -11.60
CA TYR A 228 -21.37 -12.03 -10.24
C TYR A 228 -20.72 -10.89 -9.44
N GLN A 229 -21.53 -10.09 -8.76
CA GLN A 229 -21.10 -8.89 -8.04
C GLN A 229 -21.71 -8.86 -6.64
N ARG A 230 -20.91 -8.43 -5.67
CA ARG A 230 -21.34 -8.08 -4.32
C ARG A 230 -20.60 -6.82 -3.91
N CYS A 231 -21.32 -5.86 -3.33
CA CYS A 231 -20.72 -4.61 -2.86
C CYS A 231 -20.55 -4.61 -1.34
N ARG A 232 -19.66 -3.76 -0.86
CA ARG A 232 -19.43 -3.46 0.56
C ARG A 232 -19.42 -1.94 0.68
N LEU A 233 -20.58 -1.29 0.56
CA LEU A 233 -20.56 0.17 0.38
C LEU A 233 -20.23 0.89 1.70
N ASP A 234 -19.31 1.85 1.68
CA ASP A 234 -18.80 2.52 2.89
C ASP A 234 -18.31 1.48 3.91
N GLU A 235 -17.36 0.66 3.47
CA GLU A 235 -16.76 -0.52 4.16
C GLU A 235 -17.73 -1.59 4.71
N SER A 236 -19.04 -1.45 4.50
CA SER A 236 -20.09 -2.33 5.03
C SER A 236 -20.72 -3.26 3.99
N ILE A 237 -20.67 -4.57 4.26
CA ILE A 237 -21.46 -5.57 3.53
C ILE A 237 -22.96 -5.57 3.90
N TYR A 238 -23.34 -4.86 4.96
CA TYR A 238 -24.72 -4.78 5.44
C TYR A 238 -25.38 -3.44 5.10
N ASP A 239 -26.71 -3.44 5.10
CA ASP A 239 -27.59 -2.31 4.81
C ASP A 239 -27.33 -1.68 3.43
N ASN A 240 -27.05 -2.54 2.45
CA ASN A 240 -27.03 -2.20 1.04
C ASN A 240 -28.33 -2.70 0.37
N THR A 241 -28.74 -2.02 -0.69
CA THR A 241 -29.77 -2.50 -1.63
C THR A 241 -29.15 -2.66 -3.01
N ALA A 242 -29.50 -3.73 -3.72
CA ALA A 242 -29.18 -3.94 -5.12
C ALA A 242 -30.47 -4.02 -5.94
N PHE A 243 -30.55 -3.34 -7.08
CA PHE A 243 -31.67 -3.47 -8.01
C PHE A 243 -31.24 -3.30 -9.48
N ILE A 244 -32.12 -3.68 -10.41
CA ILE A 244 -31.98 -3.40 -11.83
C ILE A 244 -32.86 -2.21 -12.21
N ASP A 245 -32.26 -1.15 -12.75
CA ASP A 245 -32.98 -0.05 -13.38
C ASP A 245 -33.51 -0.51 -14.75
N GLU A 246 -34.82 -0.62 -14.93
CA GLU A 246 -35.40 -1.17 -16.17
C GLU A 246 -35.06 -0.35 -17.44
N PRO A 247 -35.09 1.00 -17.45
CA PRO A 247 -34.78 1.78 -18.64
C PRO A 247 -33.34 1.68 -19.14
N SER A 248 -32.35 1.66 -18.24
CA SER A 248 -30.92 1.51 -18.62
C SER A 248 -30.44 0.06 -18.62
N THR A 249 -31.19 -0.85 -18.01
CA THR A 249 -30.81 -2.23 -17.66
C THR A 249 -29.57 -2.33 -16.76
N ALA A 250 -29.21 -1.24 -16.05
CA ALA A 250 -28.07 -1.19 -15.14
C ALA A 250 -28.36 -1.82 -13.78
N LEU A 251 -27.37 -2.52 -13.22
CA LEU A 251 -27.37 -3.05 -11.86
C LEU A 251 -26.88 -1.98 -10.89
N VAL A 252 -27.78 -1.43 -10.08
CA VAL A 252 -27.54 -0.37 -9.10
C VAL A 252 -27.40 -0.99 -7.71
N PHE A 253 -26.21 -0.90 -7.11
CA PHE A 253 -26.05 -1.00 -5.66
C PHE A 253 -26.06 0.40 -5.04
N TYR A 254 -26.75 0.59 -3.91
CA TYR A 254 -26.68 1.85 -3.17
C TYR A 254 -26.76 1.68 -1.65
N ARG A 255 -26.17 2.65 -0.94
CA ARG A 255 -26.21 2.81 0.52
C ARG A 255 -25.84 4.26 0.85
N ARG A 256 -26.69 4.96 1.62
CA ARG A 256 -26.58 6.41 1.88
C ARG A 256 -26.42 7.21 0.58
N ASP A 257 -25.41 8.07 0.51
CA ASP A 257 -24.97 8.90 -0.62
C ASP A 257 -23.93 8.21 -1.51
N ILE A 258 -23.79 6.88 -1.43
CA ILE A 258 -22.94 6.10 -2.34
C ILE A 258 -23.83 5.23 -3.24
N ALA A 259 -23.74 5.46 -4.55
CA ALA A 259 -24.31 4.59 -5.58
C ALA A 259 -23.19 4.03 -6.47
N LEU A 260 -23.23 2.72 -6.73
CA LEU A 260 -22.36 2.02 -7.66
C LEU A 260 -23.22 1.27 -8.68
N LEU A 261 -23.05 1.62 -9.95
CA LEU A 261 -23.87 1.11 -11.06
C LEU A 261 -23.02 0.30 -12.02
N THR A 262 -23.45 -0.91 -12.36
CA THR A 262 -22.79 -1.76 -13.35
C THR A 262 -23.68 -1.95 -14.58
N ALA A 263 -23.20 -1.51 -15.74
CA ALA A 263 -23.88 -1.59 -17.04
C ALA A 263 -22.93 -2.14 -18.11
N ALA A 264 -23.40 -2.34 -19.34
CA ALA A 264 -22.56 -2.76 -20.46
C ALA A 264 -23.04 -2.22 -21.81
N SER A 265 -22.24 -2.39 -22.87
CA SER A 265 -22.53 -2.00 -24.26
C SER A 265 -23.70 -2.74 -24.92
N GLN A 266 -24.37 -3.65 -24.20
CA GLN A 266 -25.61 -4.32 -24.57
C GLN A 266 -26.38 -4.69 -23.30
N SER A 267 -27.70 -4.76 -23.35
CA SER A 267 -28.53 -5.21 -22.22
C SER A 267 -28.24 -6.66 -21.83
N PRO A 268 -28.36 -7.02 -20.53
CA PRO A 268 -28.21 -8.40 -20.06
C PRO A 268 -29.36 -9.29 -20.54
N SER A 269 -29.04 -10.53 -20.93
CA SER A 269 -30.02 -11.55 -21.30
C SER A 269 -30.66 -12.24 -20.10
N THR A 270 -30.00 -12.24 -18.92
CA THR A 270 -30.61 -12.58 -17.63
C THR A 270 -29.95 -11.78 -16.50
N TYR A 271 -30.71 -11.43 -15.47
CA TYR A 271 -30.22 -10.76 -14.26
C TYR A 271 -30.85 -11.37 -12.99
N HIS A 272 -30.21 -11.20 -11.83
CA HIS A 272 -30.80 -11.56 -10.55
C HIS A 272 -30.17 -10.79 -9.39
N CYS A 273 -30.98 -10.22 -8.51
CA CYS A 273 -30.56 -9.76 -7.17
C CYS A 273 -31.01 -10.78 -6.11
N GLY A 274 -30.13 -11.12 -5.16
CA GLY A 274 -30.36 -12.11 -4.10
C GLY A 274 -29.64 -11.73 -2.81
N VAL A 275 -29.83 -12.47 -1.71
CA VAL A 275 -29.09 -12.24 -0.46
C VAL A 275 -27.93 -13.23 -0.36
N HIS A 276 -26.71 -12.73 -0.18
CA HIS A 276 -25.52 -13.56 -0.09
C HIS A 276 -25.58 -14.56 1.06
N GLY A 277 -25.40 -15.85 0.74
CA GLY A 277 -25.46 -16.95 1.71
C GLY A 277 -26.88 -17.50 1.98
N GLU A 278 -27.94 -16.77 1.63
CA GLU A 278 -29.31 -17.28 1.69
C GLU A 278 -29.67 -18.08 0.42
N ARG A 279 -30.86 -18.71 0.40
CA ARG A 279 -31.37 -19.46 -0.77
C ARG A 279 -31.64 -18.58 -1.99
N SER A 280 -31.78 -17.27 -1.82
CA SER A 280 -31.91 -16.30 -2.92
C SER A 280 -30.58 -15.90 -3.56
N SER A 281 -29.42 -16.24 -2.97
CA SER A 281 -28.10 -15.79 -3.45
C SER A 281 -27.92 -15.96 -4.97
N ALA A 282 -27.60 -14.87 -5.65
CA ALA A 282 -27.33 -14.82 -7.08
C ALA A 282 -26.20 -15.78 -7.49
N PHE A 283 -25.25 -16.08 -6.60
CA PHE A 283 -24.19 -17.05 -6.84
C PHE A 283 -24.73 -18.48 -7.09
N LEU A 284 -25.87 -18.85 -6.53
CA LEU A 284 -26.50 -20.16 -6.77
C LEU A 284 -26.99 -20.27 -8.22
N PHE A 285 -27.59 -19.21 -8.74
CA PHE A 285 -28.16 -19.17 -10.09
C PHE A 285 -27.10 -19.23 -11.20
N THR A 286 -25.86 -18.76 -10.94
CA THR A 286 -24.72 -18.94 -11.86
C THR A 286 -24.44 -20.42 -12.22
N LYS A 287 -24.80 -21.35 -11.31
CA LYS A 287 -24.53 -22.79 -11.43
C LYS A 287 -25.63 -23.54 -12.20
N THR A 288 -26.78 -22.92 -12.38
CA THR A 288 -27.96 -23.48 -13.04
C THR A 288 -28.17 -22.87 -14.44
N ALA A 289 -29.14 -23.41 -15.19
CA ALA A 289 -29.72 -22.74 -16.36
C ALA A 289 -31.17 -22.32 -16.07
N SER A 290 -31.45 -21.94 -14.82
CA SER A 290 -32.69 -21.28 -14.45
C SER A 290 -32.71 -19.88 -15.09
N SER A 291 -33.91 -19.36 -15.36
CA SER A 291 -34.13 -17.95 -15.72
C SER A 291 -34.75 -17.21 -14.54
N PRO A 292 -34.02 -16.97 -13.43
CA PRO A 292 -34.51 -16.10 -12.38
C PRO A 292 -34.43 -14.65 -12.88
N SER A 293 -35.29 -13.78 -12.34
CA SER A 293 -35.37 -12.37 -12.75
C SER A 293 -35.78 -11.44 -11.60
N ASN A 294 -35.42 -11.79 -10.36
CA ASN A 294 -35.69 -10.92 -9.21
C ASN A 294 -34.94 -9.57 -9.40
N PRO A 295 -35.65 -8.44 -9.53
CA PRO A 295 -35.03 -7.18 -9.94
C PRO A 295 -34.50 -6.38 -8.76
N ILE A 296 -34.76 -6.76 -7.50
CA ILE A 296 -34.34 -6.01 -6.30
C ILE A 296 -34.14 -6.92 -5.07
N GLU A 297 -33.11 -6.64 -4.26
CA GLU A 297 -32.90 -7.27 -2.95
C GLU A 297 -32.06 -6.38 -2.00
N HIS A 298 -32.17 -6.61 -0.68
CA HIS A 298 -31.61 -5.79 0.39
C HIS A 298 -30.72 -6.58 1.39
N LYS A 299 -30.35 -5.94 2.52
CA LYS A 299 -29.46 -6.46 3.59
C LYS A 299 -27.99 -6.55 3.15
N SER A 300 -27.53 -7.74 2.74
CA SER A 300 -26.23 -8.05 2.15
C SER A 300 -26.45 -8.65 0.76
N PRO A 301 -26.99 -7.86 -0.19
CA PRO A 301 -27.33 -8.36 -1.49
C PRO A 301 -26.10 -8.80 -2.28
N ASP A 302 -26.28 -9.86 -3.07
CA ASP A 302 -25.42 -10.20 -4.19
C ASP A 302 -26.24 -10.17 -5.49
N ALA A 303 -25.55 -10.08 -6.62
CA ALA A 303 -26.18 -9.92 -7.92
C ALA A 303 -25.45 -10.71 -9.01
N MET A 304 -26.20 -11.08 -10.05
CA MET A 304 -25.71 -11.72 -11.27
C MET A 304 -26.23 -10.96 -12.49
N LEU A 305 -25.36 -10.76 -13.48
CA LEU A 305 -25.73 -10.37 -14.85
C LEU A 305 -25.16 -11.40 -15.84
N SER A 306 -25.87 -11.65 -16.94
CA SER A 306 -25.40 -12.44 -18.07
C SER A 306 -25.63 -11.67 -19.35
N TRP A 307 -24.63 -11.62 -20.24
CA TRP A 307 -24.74 -11.07 -21.58
C TRP A 307 -24.48 -12.15 -22.61
N ASP A 308 -25.38 -12.29 -23.58
CA ASP A 308 -25.26 -13.25 -24.65
C ASP A 308 -24.43 -12.65 -25.80
N LEU A 309 -23.35 -13.33 -26.20
CA LEU A 309 -22.50 -12.93 -27.33
C LEU A 309 -22.86 -13.68 -28.62
N GLY A 310 -23.87 -14.56 -28.58
CA GLY A 310 -24.24 -15.38 -29.72
C GLY A 310 -23.19 -16.43 -30.07
N GLU A 311 -23.17 -16.84 -31.34
CA GLU A 311 -22.22 -17.84 -31.85
C GLU A 311 -20.98 -17.17 -32.44
N LEU A 312 -19.82 -17.43 -31.82
CA LEU A 312 -18.54 -16.88 -32.26
C LEU A 312 -17.81 -17.89 -33.14
N LYS A 313 -17.41 -17.51 -34.35
CA LYS A 313 -16.60 -18.36 -35.23
C LYS A 313 -15.13 -18.41 -34.75
N PRO A 314 -14.36 -19.45 -35.08
CA PRO A 314 -12.91 -19.44 -34.84
C PRO A 314 -12.25 -18.23 -35.50
N GLY A 315 -11.53 -17.43 -34.72
CA GLY A 315 -10.86 -16.20 -35.20
C GLY A 315 -11.71 -14.92 -35.19
N GLU A 316 -13.02 -15.00 -34.98
CA GLU A 316 -13.92 -13.84 -34.85
C GLU A 316 -14.26 -13.59 -33.37
N PRO A 317 -13.68 -12.57 -32.70
CA PRO A 317 -13.91 -12.33 -31.28
C PRO A 317 -15.22 -11.58 -31.02
N GLY A 318 -16.01 -12.08 -30.07
CA GLY A 318 -17.16 -11.33 -29.52
C GLY A 318 -16.67 -10.27 -28.54
N ARG A 319 -17.23 -9.05 -28.61
CA ARG A 319 -16.88 -7.94 -27.73
C ARG A 319 -17.98 -7.66 -26.72
N LEU A 320 -17.60 -7.21 -25.52
CA LEU A 320 -18.49 -6.63 -24.51
C LEU A 320 -17.71 -5.59 -23.71
N ASP A 321 -18.17 -4.34 -23.71
CA ASP A 321 -17.60 -3.28 -22.87
C ASP A 321 -18.49 -3.12 -21.63
N VAL A 322 -17.93 -3.32 -20.43
CA VAL A 322 -18.65 -3.27 -19.13
C VAL A 322 -18.18 -2.05 -18.34
N TYR A 323 -19.13 -1.29 -17.79
CA TYR A 323 -18.91 -0.02 -17.10
C TYR A 323 -19.32 -0.15 -15.63
N VAL A 324 -18.41 0.15 -14.70
CA VAL A 324 -18.67 0.22 -13.25
C VAL A 324 -18.55 1.67 -12.81
N VAL A 325 -19.69 2.36 -12.65
CA VAL A 325 -19.80 3.80 -12.40
C VAL A 325 -20.05 4.08 -10.92
N LEU A 326 -19.37 5.08 -10.36
CA LEU A 326 -19.57 5.59 -8.99
C LEU A 326 -20.24 6.97 -9.02
N ALA A 327 -21.20 7.22 -8.13
CA ALA A 327 -21.88 8.52 -8.04
C ALA A 327 -22.45 8.80 -6.64
N HIS A 328 -22.63 10.08 -6.30
CA HIS A 328 -23.26 10.50 -5.03
C HIS A 328 -24.79 10.34 -5.02
N SER A 329 -25.39 10.06 -6.17
CA SER A 329 -26.80 9.68 -6.27
C SER A 329 -27.03 8.68 -7.40
N ILE A 330 -28.10 7.90 -7.27
CA ILE A 330 -28.57 6.98 -8.32
C ILE A 330 -28.85 7.74 -9.62
N ARG A 331 -29.40 8.96 -9.53
CA ARG A 331 -29.76 9.79 -10.71
C ARG A 331 -28.52 10.17 -11.52
N ASP A 332 -27.48 10.66 -10.86
CA ASP A 332 -26.26 11.12 -11.52
C ASP A 332 -25.48 9.92 -12.09
N GLY A 333 -25.51 8.79 -11.37
CA GLY A 333 -25.00 7.52 -11.86
C GLY A 333 -25.69 7.04 -13.13
N LEU A 334 -27.03 7.02 -13.16
CA LEU A 334 -27.82 6.59 -14.33
C LEU A 334 -27.60 7.52 -15.54
N ALA A 335 -27.56 8.84 -15.32
CA ALA A 335 -27.25 9.80 -16.38
C ALA A 335 -25.84 9.58 -16.98
N ARG A 336 -24.88 9.19 -16.15
CA ARG A 336 -23.51 8.89 -16.59
C ARG A 336 -23.38 7.52 -17.24
N VAL A 337 -24.13 6.51 -16.79
CA VAL A 337 -24.28 5.22 -17.49
C VAL A 337 -24.84 5.44 -18.90
N GLY A 338 -25.92 6.22 -19.04
CA GLY A 338 -26.50 6.54 -20.35
C GLY A 338 -25.51 7.24 -21.28
N SER A 339 -24.64 8.09 -20.72
CA SER A 339 -23.56 8.76 -21.47
C SER A 339 -22.48 7.77 -21.93
N LEU A 340 -21.99 6.90 -21.04
CA LEU A 340 -20.95 5.90 -21.31
C LEU A 340 -21.40 4.80 -22.29
N VAL A 341 -22.68 4.41 -22.27
CA VAL A 341 -23.24 3.40 -23.19
C VAL A 341 -23.53 3.99 -24.57
N ALA A 342 -23.74 5.30 -24.68
CA ALA A 342 -23.89 6.01 -25.95
C ALA A 342 -22.55 6.43 -26.59
N GLU A 343 -21.47 6.52 -25.81
CA GLU A 343 -20.13 6.85 -26.31
C GLU A 343 -19.47 5.64 -27.01
N ASN A 344 -18.74 5.89 -28.10
CA ASN A 344 -17.97 4.84 -28.77
C ASN A 344 -16.77 4.44 -27.91
N ALA A 345 -16.76 3.20 -27.43
CA ALA A 345 -15.72 2.68 -26.54
C ALA A 345 -14.31 2.66 -27.17
N ASP A 346 -14.17 2.59 -28.50
CA ASP A 346 -12.87 2.74 -29.17
C ASP A 346 -12.38 4.21 -29.13
N ASP A 347 -13.26 5.19 -29.34
CA ASP A 347 -12.93 6.63 -29.23
C ASP A 347 -12.62 7.03 -27.77
N LEU A 348 -13.39 6.53 -26.80
CA LEU A 348 -13.13 6.69 -25.37
C LEU A 348 -11.76 6.12 -24.96
N THR A 349 -11.37 4.98 -25.55
CA THR A 349 -10.05 4.37 -25.33
C THR A 349 -8.93 5.24 -25.91
N ILE A 350 -9.11 5.77 -27.12
CA ILE A 350 -8.15 6.68 -27.78
C ILE A 350 -7.98 7.97 -26.95
N SER A 351 -9.08 8.59 -26.53
CA SER A 351 -9.10 9.79 -25.70
C SER A 351 -8.34 9.61 -24.39
N PHE A 352 -8.61 8.50 -23.68
CA PHE A 352 -7.87 8.12 -22.47
C PHE A 352 -6.37 7.94 -22.71
N LEU A 353 -5.98 7.20 -23.75
CA LEU A 353 -4.56 6.92 -24.05
C LEU A 353 -3.83 8.20 -24.45
N GLU A 354 -4.46 9.08 -25.24
CA GLU A 354 -3.88 10.38 -25.55
C GLU A 354 -3.73 11.27 -24.32
N GLN A 355 -4.70 11.28 -23.40
CA GLN A 355 -4.60 12.07 -22.17
C GLN A 355 -3.35 11.69 -21.35
N TRP A 356 -3.13 10.39 -21.11
CA TRP A 356 -1.94 9.95 -20.37
C TRP A 356 -0.64 10.16 -21.14
N LYS A 357 -0.63 9.93 -22.46
CA LYS A 357 0.51 10.19 -23.34
C LYS A 357 0.88 11.69 -23.47
N ARG A 358 -0.09 12.59 -23.20
CA ARG A 358 0.10 14.03 -23.04
C ARG A 358 0.57 14.40 -21.63
N TRP A 359 0.09 13.73 -20.58
CA TRP A 359 0.49 13.98 -19.18
C TRP A 359 1.91 13.50 -18.86
N ILE A 360 2.29 12.29 -19.32
CA ILE A 360 3.57 11.64 -18.99
C ILE A 360 4.79 12.36 -19.59
N LYS A 361 4.56 13.12 -20.67
CA LYS A 361 5.50 14.11 -21.15
C LYS A 361 5.24 15.35 -20.31
N PRO A 362 6.10 15.69 -19.32
CA PRO A 362 5.91 16.91 -18.54
C PRO A 362 5.77 18.06 -19.52
N GLY A 363 4.60 18.70 -19.51
CA GLY A 363 4.28 19.72 -20.47
C GLY A 363 5.28 20.87 -20.39
N ALA A 364 5.33 21.69 -21.43
CA ALA A 364 5.81 23.05 -21.27
C ALA A 364 4.76 23.87 -20.45
N SER A 365 4.49 23.43 -19.22
CA SER A 365 4.04 24.26 -18.12
C SER A 365 5.16 25.25 -17.84
N ALA A 366 5.29 26.23 -18.74
CA ALA A 366 6.21 27.34 -18.60
C ALA A 366 5.98 27.92 -17.20
N PRO A 367 7.02 28.01 -16.35
CA PRO A 367 6.85 28.42 -14.97
C PRO A 367 6.09 29.74 -14.96
N ARG A 368 4.95 29.76 -14.25
CA ARG A 368 3.75 30.57 -14.53
C ARG A 368 3.95 32.10 -14.51
N HIS A 369 5.17 32.54 -14.23
CA HIS A 369 5.62 33.92 -14.08
C HIS A 369 6.86 34.26 -14.94
N GLY A 370 7.06 33.56 -16.06
CA GLY A 370 8.09 33.90 -17.07
C GLY A 370 9.53 33.53 -16.68
N VAL A 371 9.71 32.65 -15.69
CA VAL A 371 11.05 32.21 -15.26
C VAL A 371 11.73 31.43 -16.38
N ARG A 372 12.97 31.81 -16.72
CA ARG A 372 13.76 31.05 -17.69
C ARG A 372 14.22 29.76 -17.00
N LEU A 373 13.62 28.61 -17.38
CA LEU A 373 14.09 27.30 -16.94
C LEU A 373 15.62 27.24 -17.06
N GLN A 374 16.32 26.95 -15.96
CA GLN A 374 17.72 26.59 -16.07
C GLN A 374 17.80 25.35 -16.93
N LYS A 375 18.40 25.47 -18.12
CA LYS A 375 18.81 24.31 -18.90
C LYS A 375 19.83 23.56 -18.05
N ARG A 376 19.38 22.51 -17.34
CA ARG A 376 20.27 21.40 -17.00
C ARG A 376 20.80 20.90 -18.33
N THR A 377 22.06 21.21 -18.61
CA THR A 377 22.78 20.61 -19.72
C THR A 377 22.79 19.12 -19.44
N VAL A 378 21.95 18.36 -20.16
CA VAL A 378 21.98 16.90 -20.13
C VAL A 378 23.39 16.51 -20.56
N LEU A 379 24.20 16.07 -19.59
CA LEU A 379 25.57 15.66 -19.78
C LEU A 379 25.54 14.25 -20.36
N ARG A 380 25.14 14.17 -21.63
CA ARG A 380 25.23 12.99 -22.51
C ARG A 380 26.69 12.58 -22.74
N GLY A 381 27.38 12.23 -21.66
CA GLY A 381 28.66 11.54 -21.70
C GLY A 381 28.48 10.22 -22.44
N ARG A 382 29.49 9.84 -23.23
CA ARG A 382 29.45 8.66 -24.11
C ARG A 382 29.08 7.34 -23.38
N ALA A 383 29.20 7.30 -22.05
CA ALA A 383 28.83 6.16 -21.21
C ALA A 383 27.32 5.87 -21.17
N THR A 384 26.43 6.87 -21.07
CA THR A 384 24.99 6.59 -20.88
C THR A 384 24.36 5.95 -22.12
N ALA A 385 24.83 6.31 -23.31
CA ALA A 385 24.41 5.72 -24.59
C ALA A 385 24.76 4.22 -24.76
N GLN A 386 25.59 3.64 -23.87
CA GLN A 386 25.98 2.23 -23.91
C GLN A 386 25.34 1.38 -22.80
N LEU A 387 24.51 1.97 -21.93
CA LEU A 387 23.81 1.26 -20.86
C LEU A 387 22.71 0.36 -21.43
N LYS A 388 22.94 -0.96 -21.45
CA LYS A 388 21.98 -1.96 -21.97
C LYS A 388 20.58 -1.85 -21.36
N LYS A 389 20.47 -1.43 -20.10
CA LYS A 389 19.20 -1.23 -19.37
C LYS A 389 18.53 0.13 -19.57
N LEU A 390 19.12 1.07 -20.34
CA LEU A 390 18.57 2.43 -20.49
C LEU A 390 17.10 2.47 -20.98
N PRO A 391 16.64 1.65 -21.94
CA PRO A 391 15.24 1.64 -22.35
C PRO A 391 14.30 1.19 -21.22
N GLU A 392 14.72 0.17 -20.46
CA GLU A 392 13.97 -0.36 -19.33
C GLU A 392 13.91 0.62 -18.15
N ILE A 393 15.01 1.33 -17.87
CA ILE A 393 15.07 2.41 -16.87
C ILE A 393 14.08 3.52 -17.22
N ARG A 394 13.97 3.90 -18.50
CA ARG A 394 13.02 4.92 -18.99
C ARG A 394 11.57 4.46 -18.90
N ARG A 395 11.27 3.21 -19.29
CA ARG A 395 9.94 2.59 -19.13
C ARG A 395 9.52 2.57 -17.65
N LEU A 396 10.43 2.21 -16.74
CA LEU A 396 10.16 2.16 -15.30
C LEU A 396 10.12 3.54 -14.65
N TYR A 397 10.82 4.54 -15.20
CA TYR A 397 10.67 5.94 -14.82
C TYR A 397 9.26 6.44 -15.16
N ASN A 398 8.80 6.25 -16.40
CA ASN A 398 7.44 6.62 -16.80
C ASN A 398 6.39 5.87 -15.97
N ARG A 399 6.56 4.55 -15.74
CA ARG A 399 5.69 3.77 -14.84
C ARG A 399 5.70 4.33 -13.42
N SER A 400 6.82 4.81 -12.91
CA SER A 400 6.91 5.41 -11.58
C SER A 400 6.15 6.74 -11.48
N LEU A 401 6.23 7.61 -12.49
CA LEU A 401 5.42 8.83 -12.54
C LEU A 401 3.92 8.51 -12.56
N LEU A 402 3.51 7.56 -13.42
CA LEU A 402 2.11 7.10 -13.53
C LEU A 402 1.61 6.49 -12.21
N THR A 403 2.40 5.62 -11.57
CA THR A 403 2.04 5.03 -10.27
C THR A 403 1.94 6.10 -9.19
N MET A 404 2.91 7.01 -9.06
CA MET A 404 2.82 8.11 -8.09
C MET A 404 1.57 8.96 -8.32
N LYS A 405 1.17 9.20 -9.59
CA LYS A 405 -0.05 9.96 -9.88
C LYS A 405 -1.33 9.23 -9.47
N LEU A 406 -1.40 7.90 -9.62
CA LEU A 406 -2.50 7.10 -9.09
C LEU A 406 -2.58 7.13 -7.55
N LEU A 407 -1.47 7.43 -6.87
CA LEU A 407 -1.37 7.56 -5.41
C LEU A 407 -1.44 9.01 -4.91
N SER A 408 -1.79 9.98 -5.78
CA SER A 408 -1.85 11.41 -5.46
C SER A 408 -3.22 11.98 -5.79
N ASP A 409 -4.08 12.11 -4.77
CA ASP A 409 -5.48 12.50 -4.89
C ASP A 409 -5.65 13.85 -5.60
N ARG A 410 -6.48 13.85 -6.65
CA ARG A 410 -6.64 14.97 -7.58
C ARG A 410 -7.37 16.17 -6.99
N GLU A 411 -8.24 15.96 -6.00
CA GLU A 411 -9.11 17.02 -5.47
C GLU A 411 -8.52 17.67 -4.22
N THR A 412 -7.78 16.90 -3.42
CA THR A 412 -7.16 17.35 -2.16
C THR A 412 -5.66 17.64 -2.29
N GLY A 413 -4.96 16.99 -3.23
CA GLY A 413 -3.50 17.00 -3.33
C GLY A 413 -2.78 16.06 -2.35
N ALA A 414 -3.52 15.23 -1.61
CA ALA A 414 -2.98 14.29 -0.64
C ALA A 414 -2.27 13.10 -1.33
N ILE A 415 -1.20 12.57 -0.74
CA ILE A 415 -0.39 11.49 -1.34
C ILE A 415 -0.31 10.29 -0.40
N ILE A 416 -0.89 9.16 -0.80
CA ILE A 416 -0.95 7.93 0.01
C ILE A 416 0.34 7.11 -0.14
N ALA A 417 0.78 6.45 0.94
CA ALA A 417 2.00 5.64 0.89
C ALA A 417 1.85 4.40 -0.02
N ALA A 418 0.73 3.68 0.10
CA ALA A 418 0.28 2.66 -0.85
C ALA A 418 -1.25 2.44 -0.74
N PRO A 419 -1.92 1.88 -1.76
CA PRO A 419 -3.32 1.47 -1.66
C PRO A 419 -3.54 0.36 -0.62
N GLU A 420 -4.76 0.27 -0.06
CA GLU A 420 -5.11 -0.82 0.87
C GLU A 420 -5.44 -2.12 0.11
N PHE A 421 -4.40 -2.87 -0.23
CA PHE A 421 -4.52 -4.13 -0.96
C PHE A 421 -5.08 -5.27 -0.11
N ASP A 422 -4.74 -5.37 1.17
CA ASP A 422 -5.10 -6.52 2.00
C ASP A 422 -6.35 -6.26 2.85
N ARG A 423 -7.48 -6.73 2.33
CA ARG A 423 -8.82 -6.72 2.95
C ARG A 423 -8.86 -7.17 4.41
N GLU A 424 -7.96 -8.06 4.82
CA GLU A 424 -7.93 -8.63 6.18
C GLU A 424 -6.61 -8.34 6.91
N ARG A 425 -5.71 -7.55 6.31
CA ARG A 425 -4.37 -7.21 6.82
C ARG A 425 -3.60 -8.45 7.30
N ARG A 426 -3.74 -9.56 6.56
CA ARG A 426 -3.10 -10.87 6.81
C ARG A 426 -1.60 -10.86 6.52
N VAL A 427 -1.21 -10.12 5.49
CA VAL A 427 0.15 -9.84 5.05
C VAL A 427 0.42 -8.35 5.27
N CYS A 428 0.04 -7.47 4.34
CA CYS A 428 0.42 -6.05 4.35
C CYS A 428 -0.79 -5.13 4.21
N GLY A 429 -1.00 -4.23 5.18
CA GLY A 429 -2.05 -3.22 5.10
C GLY A 429 -1.88 -2.09 6.12
N GLY A 430 -2.74 -1.07 6.05
CA GLY A 430 -2.60 0.17 6.80
C GLY A 430 -1.64 1.20 6.17
N TYR A 431 -1.42 1.11 4.84
CA TYR A 431 -0.61 2.05 4.06
C TYR A 431 -1.44 3.09 3.29
N GLY A 432 -2.78 2.93 3.25
CA GLY A 432 -3.75 3.86 2.65
C GLY A 432 -3.96 5.11 3.50
N TYR A 433 -2.88 5.78 3.87
CA TYR A 433 -2.84 7.03 4.64
C TYR A 433 -1.72 7.93 4.10
N ILE A 434 -1.78 9.21 4.45
CA ILE A 434 -0.79 10.20 4.05
C ILE A 434 0.16 10.51 5.21
N TRP A 435 1.41 10.06 5.06
CA TRP A 435 2.56 10.56 5.82
C TRP A 435 3.13 11.79 5.10
N GLY A 436 3.46 12.82 5.86
CA GLY A 436 4.06 14.07 5.36
C GLY A 436 5.48 13.87 4.79
N ARG A 437 6.25 12.93 5.34
CA ARG A 437 7.58 12.54 4.80
C ARG A 437 7.48 11.92 3.41
N ASP A 438 6.67 10.88 3.26
CA ASP A 438 6.51 10.15 2.00
C ASP A 438 5.98 11.08 0.90
N GLY A 439 4.95 11.87 1.21
CA GLY A 439 4.42 12.91 0.32
C GLY A 439 5.46 13.98 -0.06
N ALA A 440 6.35 14.38 0.85
CA ALA A 440 7.43 15.32 0.56
C ALA A 440 8.45 14.76 -0.45
N PHE A 441 8.81 13.47 -0.36
CA PHE A 441 9.67 12.83 -1.37
C PHE A 441 8.96 12.67 -2.72
N VAL A 442 7.67 12.31 -2.75
CA VAL A 442 6.87 12.22 -3.99
C VAL A 442 6.72 13.60 -4.66
N ALA A 443 6.43 14.66 -3.88
CA ALA A 443 6.35 16.03 -4.39
C ALA A 443 7.70 16.52 -4.94
N HIS A 444 8.83 16.18 -4.30
CA HIS A 444 10.16 16.46 -4.85
C HIS A 444 10.44 15.67 -6.15
N ALA A 445 9.97 14.42 -6.25
CA ALA A 445 10.07 13.62 -7.47
C ALA A 445 9.25 14.22 -8.63
N PHE A 446 7.98 14.58 -8.41
CA PHE A 446 7.15 15.28 -9.40
C PHE A 446 7.78 16.61 -9.84
N GLY A 447 8.23 17.45 -8.90
CA GLY A 447 8.88 18.71 -9.21
C GLY A 447 10.18 18.52 -10.01
N SER A 448 10.99 17.52 -9.65
CA SER A 448 12.22 17.17 -10.38
C SER A 448 11.95 16.63 -11.79
N ALA A 449 10.79 15.99 -11.99
CA ALA A 449 10.29 15.52 -13.28
C ALA A 449 9.56 16.60 -14.10
N GLY A 450 9.40 17.83 -13.59
CA GLY A 450 8.68 18.93 -14.27
C GLY A 450 7.17 18.96 -14.05
N HIS A 451 6.61 18.03 -13.27
CA HIS A 451 5.18 18.01 -12.88
C HIS A 451 4.92 18.97 -11.70
N TYR A 452 5.22 20.27 -11.89
CA TYR A 452 5.18 21.26 -10.81
C TYR A 452 3.80 21.40 -10.15
N ASP A 453 2.72 21.28 -10.93
CA ASP A 453 1.35 21.41 -10.43
C ASP A 453 0.97 20.26 -9.47
N GLU A 454 1.45 19.04 -9.74
CA GLU A 454 1.25 17.87 -8.86
C GLU A 454 2.04 18.03 -7.55
N ALA A 455 3.25 18.61 -7.61
CA ALA A 455 4.03 18.94 -6.42
C ALA A 455 3.39 20.10 -5.61
N GLU A 456 2.83 21.11 -6.26
CA GLU A 456 2.14 22.23 -5.60
C GLU A 456 0.81 21.81 -4.94
N ALA A 457 0.13 20.78 -5.48
CA ALA A 457 -1.04 20.18 -4.86
C ALA A 457 -0.71 19.60 -3.47
N PHE A 458 0.40 18.87 -3.33
CA PHE A 458 0.84 18.35 -2.02
C PHE A 458 1.12 19.46 -0.99
N PHE A 459 1.77 20.56 -1.38
CA PHE A 459 1.97 21.67 -0.44
C PHE A 459 0.67 22.40 -0.10
N SER A 460 -0.34 22.34 -0.96
CA SER A 460 -1.68 22.84 -0.68
C SER A 460 -2.40 21.95 0.36
N PHE A 461 -2.31 20.62 0.23
CA PHE A 461 -2.74 19.67 1.26
C PHE A 461 -2.00 19.89 2.58
N ALA A 462 -0.66 19.95 2.55
CA ALA A 462 0.16 20.16 3.75
C ALA A 462 -0.21 21.48 4.47
N ALA A 463 -0.47 22.56 3.73
CA ALA A 463 -0.91 23.82 4.33
C ALA A 463 -2.28 23.74 5.03
N LYS A 464 -3.17 22.84 4.58
CA LYS A 464 -4.50 22.58 5.17
C LYS A 464 -4.41 21.76 6.46
N VAL A 465 -3.56 20.74 6.52
CA VAL A 465 -3.49 19.78 7.66
C VAL A 465 -2.44 20.14 8.74
N GLN A 466 -1.67 21.22 8.54
CA GLN A 466 -0.74 21.69 9.57
C GLN A 466 -1.49 22.17 10.82
N GLN A 467 -1.03 21.71 11.99
CA GLN A 467 -1.60 22.09 13.27
C GLN A 467 -1.25 23.54 13.65
N PRO A 468 -2.03 24.22 14.52
CA PRO A 468 -1.81 25.62 14.90
C PRO A 468 -0.39 25.93 15.42
N GLU A 469 0.22 24.97 16.11
CA GLU A 469 1.56 25.03 16.67
C GLU A 469 2.67 25.04 15.60
N GLY A 470 2.34 24.62 14.36
CA GLY A 470 3.27 24.52 13.24
C GLY A 470 3.75 23.11 12.90
N VAL A 471 3.32 22.10 13.66
CA VAL A 471 3.67 20.69 13.42
C VAL A 471 2.73 20.03 12.40
N TRP A 472 3.24 19.01 11.72
CA TRP A 472 2.43 18.02 11.01
C TRP A 472 2.40 16.72 11.82
N TYR A 473 1.20 16.15 12.01
CA TYR A 473 1.07 14.85 12.66
C TYR A 473 1.42 13.69 11.73
N GLN A 474 1.79 12.54 12.34
CA GLN A 474 2.29 11.33 11.67
C GLN A 474 1.48 10.88 10.44
N ARG A 475 0.14 10.90 10.54
CA ARG A 475 -0.73 10.44 9.44
C ARG A 475 -2.04 11.22 9.36
N HIS A 476 -2.51 11.38 8.12
CA HIS A 476 -3.82 11.95 7.80
C HIS A 476 -4.55 11.11 6.75
N TYR A 477 -5.87 11.28 6.67
CA TYR A 477 -6.68 10.95 5.48
C TYR A 477 -6.61 12.10 4.46
N SER A 478 -6.94 11.84 3.20
CA SER A 478 -6.96 12.85 2.12
C SER A 478 -7.91 14.02 2.40
N THR A 479 -9.04 13.73 3.03
CA THR A 479 -10.02 14.70 3.52
C THR A 479 -9.44 15.62 4.60
N GLY A 480 -8.37 15.21 5.29
CA GLY A 480 -7.51 16.03 6.14
C GLY A 480 -7.53 15.68 7.64
N GLU A 481 -8.41 14.78 8.05
CA GLU A 481 -8.52 14.27 9.42
C GLU A 481 -7.29 13.45 9.81
N VAL A 482 -6.95 13.45 11.11
CA VAL A 482 -5.83 12.68 11.65
C VAL A 482 -6.15 11.18 11.58
N ALA A 483 -5.30 10.41 10.90
CA ALA A 483 -5.49 8.97 10.73
C ALA A 483 -4.88 8.18 11.92
N PRO A 484 -5.28 6.91 12.13
CA PRO A 484 -4.78 6.09 13.24
C PRO A 484 -3.25 6.03 13.29
N SER A 485 -2.66 6.42 14.42
CA SER A 485 -1.23 6.69 14.59
C SER A 485 -0.61 5.82 15.70
N TRP A 486 0.69 5.53 15.60
CA TRP A 486 1.47 4.99 16.72
C TRP A 486 1.84 6.09 17.74
N GLY A 487 1.79 7.34 17.30
CA GLY A 487 1.72 8.55 18.12
C GLY A 487 1.78 9.78 17.23
N LEU A 488 1.32 10.92 17.74
CA LEU A 488 1.06 12.09 16.88
C LEU A 488 2.33 12.71 16.25
N ILE A 489 3.51 12.63 16.89
CA ILE A 489 4.70 13.41 16.50
C ILE A 489 5.82 12.52 15.96
N GLN A 490 6.07 12.63 14.64
CA GLN A 490 7.36 12.36 14.00
C GLN A 490 7.96 13.69 13.54
N ILE A 491 9.00 14.18 14.21
CA ILE A 491 9.48 15.54 13.98
C ILE A 491 10.19 15.68 12.61
N ASP A 492 10.65 14.58 12.03
CA ASP A 492 11.25 14.57 10.70
C ASP A 492 10.28 14.88 9.57
N GLU A 493 8.98 14.60 9.71
CA GLU A 493 8.01 14.94 8.68
C GLU A 493 7.90 16.46 8.49
N THR A 494 7.92 17.19 9.62
CA THR A 494 7.95 18.66 9.63
C THR A 494 9.25 19.21 9.02
N GLY A 495 10.37 18.50 9.19
CA GLY A 495 11.63 18.80 8.51
C GLY A 495 11.62 18.50 7.00
N ALA A 496 11.03 17.37 6.61
CA ALA A 496 10.95 16.90 5.23
C ALA A 496 10.04 17.77 4.36
N ILE A 497 8.88 18.19 4.88
CA ILE A 497 7.97 19.11 4.18
C ILE A 497 8.67 20.46 3.92
N LEU A 498 9.40 21.00 4.90
CA LEU A 498 10.19 22.23 4.75
C LEU A 498 11.31 22.09 3.71
N TRP A 499 11.99 20.93 3.67
CA TRP A 499 12.98 20.63 2.64
C TRP A 499 12.35 20.57 1.24
N ALA A 500 11.32 19.76 1.04
CA ALA A 500 10.68 19.60 -0.26
C ALA A 500 10.07 20.91 -0.79
N ALA A 501 9.54 21.77 0.09
CA ALA A 501 9.05 23.10 -0.29
C ALA A 501 10.17 24.03 -0.77
N ALA A 502 11.37 23.94 -0.18
CA ALA A 502 12.53 24.68 -0.65
C ALA A 502 13.11 24.13 -1.96
N GLU A 503 13.11 22.81 -2.17
CA GLU A 503 13.45 22.21 -3.47
C GLU A 503 12.45 22.61 -4.56
N HIS A 504 11.14 22.57 -4.28
CA HIS A 504 10.12 23.02 -5.21
C HIS A 504 10.33 24.49 -5.59
N TYR A 505 10.53 25.39 -4.62
CA TYR A 505 10.85 26.78 -4.91
C TYR A 505 12.20 26.94 -5.64
N SER A 506 13.20 26.11 -5.35
CA SER A 506 14.49 26.10 -6.07
C SER A 506 14.29 25.82 -7.57
N LEU A 507 13.45 24.82 -7.88
CA LEU A 507 13.13 24.38 -9.24
C LEU A 507 12.23 25.38 -10.01
N THR A 508 11.22 25.97 -9.36
CA THR A 508 10.24 26.85 -10.04
C THR A 508 10.57 28.35 -9.96
N GLN A 509 11.28 28.77 -8.91
CA GLN A 509 11.40 30.16 -8.44
C GLN A 509 10.05 30.89 -8.23
N ASP A 510 8.95 30.14 -8.04
CA ASP A 510 7.62 30.73 -8.00
C ASP A 510 7.36 31.46 -6.66
N ARG A 511 7.30 32.79 -6.75
CA ARG A 511 7.05 33.66 -5.60
C ARG A 511 5.57 33.73 -5.21
N VAL A 512 4.63 33.32 -6.05
CA VAL A 512 3.21 33.18 -5.67
C VAL A 512 3.04 31.94 -4.80
N PHE A 513 3.57 30.79 -5.23
CA PHE A 513 3.68 29.58 -4.40
C PHE A 513 4.31 29.91 -3.05
N LEU A 514 5.50 30.53 -3.04
CA LEU A 514 6.22 30.79 -1.80
C LEU A 514 5.48 31.76 -0.87
N ARG A 515 4.81 32.80 -1.39
CA ARG A 515 3.97 33.68 -0.56
C ARG A 515 2.75 32.95 0.01
N ARG A 516 2.14 32.04 -0.76
CA ARG A 516 0.98 31.24 -0.34
C ARG A 516 1.36 30.21 0.74
N PHE A 517 2.47 29.51 0.59
CA PHE A 517 2.94 28.50 1.55
C PHE A 517 3.70 29.10 2.75
N TRP A 518 4.16 30.36 2.68
CA TRP A 518 4.94 31.00 3.74
C TRP A 518 4.37 30.88 5.17
N PRO A 519 3.05 31.03 5.44
CA PRO A 519 2.53 30.90 6.79
C PRO A 519 2.82 29.53 7.41
N ALA A 520 2.78 28.46 6.61
CA ALA A 520 3.12 27.12 7.07
C ALA A 520 4.62 26.95 7.31
N VAL A 521 5.46 27.49 6.42
CA VAL A 521 6.93 27.53 6.57
C VAL A 521 7.32 28.24 7.87
N GLU A 522 6.68 29.38 8.16
CA GLU A 522 7.01 30.18 9.34
C GLU A 522 6.60 29.49 10.65
N ARG A 523 5.40 28.91 10.72
CA ARG A 523 4.98 28.15 11.92
C ARG A 523 5.87 26.92 12.13
N ALA A 524 6.15 26.15 11.09
CA ALA A 524 7.01 24.97 11.17
C ALA A 524 8.43 25.31 11.65
N ALA A 525 9.04 26.36 11.11
CA ALA A 525 10.37 26.79 11.55
C ALA A 525 10.37 27.38 12.99
N GLN A 526 9.25 27.89 13.49
CA GLN A 526 9.09 28.28 14.90
C GLN A 526 8.93 27.06 15.81
N TYR A 527 8.05 26.11 15.44
CA TYR A 527 7.86 24.83 16.13
C TYR A 527 9.19 24.08 16.28
N LEU A 528 9.92 23.88 15.18
CA LEU A 528 11.19 23.17 15.15
C LEU A 528 12.27 23.80 16.04
N MET A 529 12.31 25.13 16.16
CA MET A 529 13.18 25.78 17.16
C MET A 529 12.72 25.53 18.59
N GLY A 530 11.40 25.58 18.85
CA GLY A 530 10.83 25.30 20.18
C GLY A 530 11.02 23.85 20.64
N CYS A 531 11.21 22.93 19.69
CA CYS A 531 11.53 21.52 19.93
C CYS A 531 13.02 21.25 20.19
N VAL A 532 13.93 22.21 20.08
CA VAL A 532 15.35 21.99 20.42
C VAL A 532 15.50 21.85 21.94
N ASP A 533 16.25 20.84 22.35
CA ASP A 533 16.66 20.62 23.73
C ASP A 533 17.79 21.58 24.12
N ALA A 534 17.67 22.21 25.28
CA ALA A 534 18.65 23.17 25.78
C ALA A 534 19.91 22.50 26.33
N GLU A 535 19.82 21.24 26.78
CA GLU A 535 20.95 20.54 27.41
C GLU A 535 21.95 20.01 26.38
N ASN A 536 21.46 19.49 25.23
CA ASN A 536 22.30 18.84 24.22
C ASN A 536 22.21 19.45 22.80
N GLY A 537 21.32 20.42 22.56
CA GLY A 537 21.22 21.13 21.28
C GLY A 537 20.62 20.31 20.13
N LEU A 538 20.16 19.08 20.39
CA LEU A 538 19.40 18.25 19.45
C LEU A 538 17.90 18.50 19.61
N PRO A 539 17.04 18.16 18.63
CA PRO A 539 15.60 18.13 18.86
C PRO A 539 15.22 17.11 19.95
N ARG A 540 14.23 17.43 20.77
CA ARG A 540 13.67 16.51 21.79
C ARG A 540 13.14 15.23 21.12
N ALA A 541 13.07 14.17 21.92
CA ALA A 541 12.70 12.85 21.42
C ALA A 541 11.29 12.82 20.79
N SER A 542 11.20 12.32 19.56
CA SER A 542 9.95 12.01 18.86
C SER A 542 9.93 10.54 18.47
N ILE A 543 8.85 10.05 17.85
CA ILE A 543 8.88 8.76 17.17
C ILE A 543 9.94 8.82 16.05
N ASP A 544 10.65 7.72 15.82
CA ASP A 544 11.68 7.60 14.77
C ASP A 544 11.10 7.28 13.38
N ILE A 545 11.90 7.49 12.32
CA ILE A 545 11.53 7.28 10.91
C ILE A 545 10.95 5.88 10.62
N TRP A 546 11.36 4.86 11.38
CA TRP A 546 10.92 3.48 11.22
C TRP A 546 9.71 3.12 12.09
N GLU A 547 9.18 4.09 12.83
CA GLU A 547 7.94 4.04 13.61
C GLU A 547 7.97 3.06 14.81
N GLU A 548 9.18 2.74 15.30
CA GLU A 548 9.41 1.65 16.25
C GLU A 548 9.46 2.11 17.71
N TYR A 549 9.93 3.33 17.96
CA TYR A 549 10.13 3.88 19.31
C TYR A 549 10.25 5.40 19.33
N THR A 550 10.19 5.98 20.52
CA THR A 550 10.51 7.40 20.78
C THR A 550 12.00 7.56 21.12
N ALA A 551 12.72 8.46 20.44
CA ALA A 551 14.13 8.78 20.73
C ALA A 551 14.58 10.13 20.15
N GLN A 552 15.74 10.62 20.57
CA GLN A 552 16.50 11.61 19.78
C GLN A 552 17.27 10.86 18.69
N ALA A 553 16.64 10.67 17.52
CA ALA A 553 17.20 9.92 16.40
C ALA A 553 18.13 10.78 15.52
N ALA A 554 19.19 10.18 14.98
CA ALA A 554 20.15 10.90 14.13
C ALA A 554 19.53 11.41 12.82
N TYR A 555 18.70 10.58 12.17
CA TYR A 555 17.93 10.99 10.99
C TYR A 555 16.99 12.15 11.30
N SER A 556 16.15 12.03 12.33
CA SER A 556 15.16 13.06 12.63
C SER A 556 15.81 14.36 13.12
N SER A 557 16.96 14.28 13.78
CA SER A 557 17.78 15.46 14.07
C SER A 557 18.24 16.18 12.80
N ALA A 558 18.71 15.44 11.79
CA ALA A 558 19.09 16.02 10.51
C ALA A 558 17.91 16.55 9.71
N ALA A 559 16.73 15.92 9.80
CA ALA A 559 15.51 16.43 9.19
C ALA A 559 15.14 17.81 9.75
N VAL A 560 15.26 18.02 11.07
CA VAL A 560 15.04 19.33 11.69
C VAL A 560 16.10 20.35 11.24
N ALA A 561 17.38 19.98 11.21
CA ALA A 561 18.44 20.86 10.74
C ALA A 561 18.27 21.26 9.25
N GLY A 562 17.97 20.29 8.39
CA GLY A 562 17.68 20.49 6.97
C GLY A 562 16.42 21.31 6.73
N GLY A 563 15.35 21.08 7.51
CA GLY A 563 14.12 21.86 7.48
C GLY A 563 14.34 23.32 7.86
N LEU A 564 15.10 23.59 8.93
CA LEU A 564 15.46 24.96 9.34
C LEU A 564 16.39 25.66 8.33
N LYS A 565 17.35 24.93 7.75
CA LYS A 565 18.21 25.39 6.64
C LYS A 565 17.38 25.77 5.39
N SER A 566 16.39 24.95 5.08
CA SER A 566 15.45 25.16 3.96
C SER A 566 14.52 26.34 4.21
N ALA A 567 13.93 26.44 5.41
CA ALA A 567 13.16 27.59 5.84
C ALA A 567 14.00 28.89 5.82
N ALA A 568 15.29 28.83 6.15
CA ALA A 568 16.20 29.97 6.05
C ALA A 568 16.42 30.44 4.60
N ALA A 569 16.57 29.51 3.65
CA ALA A 569 16.67 29.84 2.22
C ALA A 569 15.37 30.48 1.69
N LEU A 570 14.21 29.91 2.07
CA LEU A 570 12.90 30.46 1.75
C LEU A 570 12.67 31.85 2.37
N ALA A 571 13.12 32.07 3.61
CA ALA A 571 13.09 33.37 4.27
C ALA A 571 13.95 34.40 3.53
N HIS A 572 15.15 34.00 3.07
CA HIS A 572 16.03 34.85 2.28
C HIS A 572 15.38 35.24 0.94
N ALA A 573 14.74 34.30 0.25
CA ALA A 573 14.05 34.56 -1.02
C ALA A 573 12.91 35.60 -0.88
N LEU A 574 12.21 35.63 0.26
CA LEU A 574 11.23 36.66 0.61
C LEU A 574 11.83 37.92 1.27
N GLY A 575 13.16 38.06 1.33
CA GLY A 575 13.83 39.22 1.94
C GLY A 575 13.78 39.28 3.48
N LYS A 576 13.28 38.23 4.15
CA LYS A 576 13.07 38.15 5.61
C LYS A 576 14.38 37.83 6.35
N ARG A 577 15.41 38.67 6.12
CA ARG A 577 16.82 38.48 6.51
C ARG A 577 17.01 38.03 7.97
N THR A 578 16.32 38.66 8.94
CA THR A 578 16.43 38.31 10.37
C THR A 578 15.96 36.88 10.67
N LYS A 579 14.89 36.42 10.02
CA LYS A 579 14.39 35.03 10.14
C LYS A 579 15.35 34.05 9.44
N ALA A 580 15.84 34.41 8.25
CA ALA A 580 16.86 33.63 7.53
C ALA A 580 18.12 33.40 8.39
N GLN A 581 18.68 34.45 8.99
CA GLN A 581 19.87 34.31 9.84
C GLN A 581 19.56 33.50 11.12
N LYS A 582 18.42 33.73 11.78
CA LYS A 582 18.04 32.98 12.99
C LYS A 582 17.92 31.48 12.71
N TRP A 583 17.23 31.09 11.65
CA TRP A 583 17.01 29.70 11.29
C TRP A 583 18.26 29.02 10.72
N SER A 584 19.08 29.74 9.95
CA SER A 584 20.40 29.24 9.51
C SER A 584 21.35 28.98 10.69
N ASN A 585 21.41 29.90 11.65
CA ASN A 585 22.20 29.72 12.87
C ASN A 585 21.69 28.55 13.73
N ALA A 586 20.37 28.35 13.80
CA ALA A 586 19.78 27.20 14.51
C ALA A 586 20.12 25.87 13.81
N ALA A 587 19.96 25.79 12.48
CA ALA A 587 20.33 24.62 11.69
C ALA A 587 21.82 24.26 11.85
N GLY A 588 22.71 25.26 11.82
CA GLY A 588 24.14 25.05 12.05
C GLY A 588 24.46 24.50 13.44
N LYS A 589 23.83 25.04 14.50
CA LYS A 589 23.99 24.53 15.88
C LYS A 589 23.53 23.07 16.03
N ILE A 590 22.37 22.73 15.47
CA ILE A 590 21.87 21.34 15.49
C ILE A 590 22.80 20.43 14.68
N GLY A 591 23.35 20.90 13.55
CA GLY A 591 24.38 20.19 12.79
C GLY A 591 25.65 19.89 13.61
N SER A 592 26.15 20.85 14.37
CA SER A 592 27.27 20.63 15.30
C SER A 592 26.92 19.63 16.40
N ALA A 593 25.71 19.70 16.97
CA ALA A 593 25.23 18.76 17.99
C ALA A 593 25.10 17.34 17.42
N ILE A 594 24.59 17.16 16.21
CA ILE A 594 24.54 15.88 15.49
C ILE A 594 25.94 15.25 15.39
N ILE A 595 26.95 16.05 15.02
CA ILE A 595 28.32 15.56 14.86
C ILE A 595 28.95 15.20 16.22
N ALA A 596 28.67 15.99 17.26
CA ALA A 596 29.21 15.77 18.60
C ALA A 596 28.57 14.56 19.33
N SER A 597 27.25 14.40 19.25
CA SER A 597 26.49 13.39 20.01
C SER A 597 26.39 12.04 19.31
N TYR A 598 26.31 12.01 17.97
CA TYR A 598 26.05 10.76 17.25
C TYR A 598 27.27 10.11 16.60
N TRP A 599 28.40 10.81 16.41
CA TRP A 599 29.59 10.20 15.81
C TRP A 599 30.23 9.18 16.77
N GLU A 600 30.40 7.94 16.31
CA GLU A 600 31.05 6.87 17.07
C GLU A 600 32.38 6.48 16.38
N PRO A 601 33.54 6.92 16.91
CA PRO A 601 34.86 6.63 16.35
C PRO A 601 35.13 5.14 16.11
N ASP A 602 34.69 4.25 17.00
CA ASP A 602 35.00 2.82 16.90
C ASP A 602 34.21 2.14 15.79
N LYS A 603 32.93 2.51 15.63
CA LYS A 603 32.11 2.07 14.49
C LYS A 603 32.42 2.83 13.19
N LYS A 604 33.17 3.95 13.26
CA LYS A 604 33.47 4.88 12.15
C LYS A 604 32.21 5.30 11.40
N SER A 605 31.13 5.50 12.17
CA SER A 605 29.77 5.77 11.70
C SER A 605 29.05 6.66 12.70
N PHE A 606 27.91 7.21 12.29
CA PHE A 606 26.94 7.74 13.25
C PHE A 606 26.08 6.59 13.83
N ILE A 607 25.63 6.77 15.06
CA ILE A 607 24.73 5.87 15.80
C ILE A 607 23.27 6.15 15.43
N ARG A 608 22.35 5.19 15.64
CA ARG A 608 20.93 5.33 15.28
C ARG A 608 20.23 6.43 16.10
N ALA A 609 20.46 6.47 17.41
CA ALA A 609 19.82 7.43 18.32
C ALA A 609 20.57 7.61 19.66
N ILE A 610 20.19 8.66 20.41
CA ILE A 610 20.36 8.75 21.86
C ILE A 610 18.99 8.85 22.54
N ASN A 611 18.96 8.65 23.86
CA ASN A 611 17.75 8.82 24.69
C ASN A 611 16.52 8.06 24.15
N LYS A 612 16.72 6.79 23.80
CA LYS A 612 15.73 5.89 23.20
C LYS A 612 14.86 5.20 24.25
N THR A 613 13.55 5.35 24.17
CA THR A 613 12.60 4.64 25.06
C THR A 613 12.67 3.13 24.84
N VAL A 614 12.81 2.37 25.93
CA VAL A 614 12.82 0.90 25.93
C VAL A 614 11.81 0.35 26.95
N LYS A 615 11.34 -0.89 26.74
CA LYS A 615 10.39 -1.55 27.64
C LYS A 615 11.08 -2.04 28.92
N ALA A 616 10.40 -1.94 30.05
CA ALA A 616 10.90 -2.40 31.34
C ALA A 616 11.18 -3.92 31.33
N HIS A 617 12.45 -4.32 31.43
CA HIS A 617 12.83 -5.73 31.49
C HIS A 617 12.50 -6.34 32.86
N ARG A 618 11.39 -7.09 32.94
CA ARG A 618 11.16 -8.05 34.02
C ARG A 618 12.12 -9.25 33.86
N GLY A 619 13.32 -9.08 34.39
CA GLY A 619 14.31 -10.14 34.60
C GLY A 619 15.47 -10.17 33.59
N GLY A 620 16.70 -10.21 34.11
CA GLY A 620 17.75 -11.02 33.48
C GLY A 620 18.93 -10.32 32.79
N LYS A 621 18.99 -8.98 32.71
CA LYS A 621 20.23 -8.16 32.61
C LYS A 621 19.89 -6.68 32.42
N GLN A 622 20.52 -5.80 33.19
CA GLN A 622 20.69 -4.41 32.76
C GLN A 622 21.78 -4.39 31.69
N SER A 623 21.51 -3.79 30.53
CA SER A 623 22.59 -3.32 29.65
C SER A 623 23.11 -2.00 30.18
N GLU A 624 24.39 -1.72 29.97
CA GLU A 624 24.99 -0.44 30.31
C GLU A 624 24.23 0.72 29.63
N GLY A 625 24.10 1.84 30.33
CA GLY A 625 23.41 3.02 29.81
C GLY A 625 21.89 2.91 29.71
N ILE A 626 21.21 2.17 30.59
CA ILE A 626 19.76 2.34 30.82
C ILE A 626 19.52 3.32 31.96
N GLY A 627 18.95 4.48 31.65
CA GLY A 627 18.37 5.41 32.62
C GLY A 627 16.91 5.10 32.93
N ARG A 628 16.39 5.67 34.03
CA ARG A 628 14.98 5.64 34.44
C ARG A 628 14.49 7.07 34.61
N VAL A 629 13.48 7.47 33.82
CA VAL A 629 12.82 8.77 33.92
C VAL A 629 11.38 8.57 34.35
N SER A 630 10.99 9.19 35.46
CA SER A 630 9.59 9.24 35.88
C SER A 630 8.91 10.45 35.24
N SER A 631 7.82 10.21 34.53
CA SER A 631 6.98 11.29 33.98
C SER A 631 5.51 10.94 34.21
N GLN A 632 4.76 11.90 34.78
CA GLN A 632 3.33 11.74 35.14
C GLN A 632 3.03 10.44 35.91
N GLY A 633 3.91 10.06 36.85
CA GLY A 633 3.76 8.85 37.68
C GLY A 633 4.03 7.53 36.95
N ARG A 634 4.61 7.55 35.74
CA ARG A 634 5.01 6.37 34.98
C ARG A 634 6.53 6.34 34.77
N ASP A 635 7.13 5.20 35.08
CA ASP A 635 8.53 4.92 34.78
C ASP A 635 8.73 4.62 33.29
N GLN A 636 9.54 5.43 32.62
CA GLN A 636 10.12 5.12 31.33
C GLN A 636 11.57 4.73 31.49
N TYR A 637 11.97 3.63 30.84
CA TYR A 637 13.36 3.21 30.75
C TYR A 637 13.94 3.73 29.44
N ILE A 638 15.15 4.27 29.50
CA ILE A 638 15.77 4.98 28.38
C ILE A 638 17.17 4.42 28.13
N GLN A 639 17.39 3.86 26.94
CA GLN A 639 18.72 3.54 26.42
C GLN A 639 19.41 4.83 25.99
N LEU A 640 20.47 5.23 26.71
CA LEU A 640 21.17 6.50 26.50
C LEU A 640 21.85 6.60 25.13
N ARG A 641 22.42 5.51 24.60
CA ARG A 641 23.01 5.45 23.26
C ARG A 641 22.57 4.18 22.52
N ASP A 642 22.01 4.33 21.32
CA ASP A 642 21.70 3.22 20.42
C ASP A 642 22.73 3.13 19.29
N LEU A 643 23.77 2.33 19.52
CA LEU A 643 24.91 2.14 18.61
C LEU A 643 24.58 1.36 17.33
N THR A 644 23.32 0.96 17.10
CA THR A 644 22.87 0.25 15.90
C THR A 644 23.28 1.00 14.63
N ILE A 645 23.84 0.30 13.63
CA ILE A 645 24.06 0.88 12.29
C ILE A 645 22.72 0.98 11.56
N ASP A 646 22.35 2.16 11.07
CA ASP A 646 21.08 2.43 10.38
C ASP A 646 21.30 3.08 9.02
N SER A 647 20.53 2.69 8.01
CA SER A 647 20.60 3.24 6.65
C SER A 647 20.09 4.67 6.55
N SER A 648 19.18 5.10 7.43
CA SER A 648 18.67 6.48 7.52
C SER A 648 19.75 7.50 7.91
N VAL A 649 20.93 7.06 8.37
CA VAL A 649 22.13 7.91 8.51
C VAL A 649 22.57 8.52 7.17
N LEU A 650 22.18 7.93 6.01
CA LEU A 650 22.32 8.59 4.70
C LEU A 650 21.62 9.97 4.65
N GLY A 651 20.54 10.12 5.43
CA GLY A 651 19.80 11.36 5.67
C GLY A 651 20.64 12.54 6.15
N LEU A 652 21.77 12.27 6.83
CA LEU A 652 22.70 13.33 7.25
C LEU A 652 23.29 14.11 6.05
N SER A 653 23.32 13.51 4.85
CA SER A 653 23.88 14.15 3.65
C SER A 653 22.87 14.33 2.52
N PHE A 654 22.06 13.32 2.19
CA PHE A 654 20.90 13.46 1.31
C PHE A 654 19.65 12.96 2.05
N PRO A 655 18.55 13.74 2.13
CA PRO A 655 18.35 15.04 1.49
C PRO A 655 18.89 16.24 2.28
N PHE A 656 19.09 16.13 3.60
CA PHE A 656 19.14 17.32 4.47
C PHE A 656 20.45 18.12 4.44
N GLY A 657 21.56 17.52 3.97
CA GLY A 657 22.85 18.20 3.83
C GLY A 657 23.37 18.83 5.12
N VAL A 658 23.34 18.09 6.23
CA VAL A 658 24.06 18.44 7.47
C VAL A 658 25.56 18.21 7.28
N LEU A 659 25.92 17.14 6.57
CA LEU A 659 27.27 16.83 6.12
C LEU A 659 27.33 16.84 4.59
N ASP A 660 28.41 17.36 4.03
CA ASP A 660 28.69 17.11 2.62
C ASP A 660 28.93 15.60 2.39
N CYS A 661 28.61 15.12 1.19
CA CYS A 661 28.66 13.68 0.92
C CYS A 661 30.11 13.16 0.88
N SER A 662 31.09 14.04 0.61
CA SER A 662 32.53 13.74 0.62
C SER A 662 33.17 13.80 2.02
N ASP A 663 32.43 14.25 3.04
CA ASP A 663 32.95 14.36 4.42
C ASP A 663 33.51 13.01 4.91
N PRO A 664 34.72 12.96 5.51
CA PRO A 664 35.35 11.71 5.95
C PRO A 664 34.50 10.87 6.93
N LYS A 665 33.67 11.50 7.78
CA LYS A 665 32.71 10.83 8.66
C LYS A 665 31.56 10.24 7.86
N MET A 666 31.03 10.97 6.89
CA MET A 666 29.95 10.49 6.01
C MET A 666 30.43 9.31 5.14
N VAL A 667 31.62 9.42 4.54
CA VAL A 667 32.28 8.32 3.79
C VAL A 667 32.56 7.12 4.69
N GLY A 668 32.92 7.34 5.97
CA GLY A 668 33.01 6.31 7.00
C GLY A 668 31.68 5.60 7.25
N ALA A 669 30.63 6.36 7.54
CA ALA A 669 29.28 5.85 7.79
C ALA A 669 28.75 5.04 6.61
N VAL A 670 28.89 5.52 5.37
CA VAL A 670 28.48 4.75 4.18
C VAL A 670 29.27 3.45 4.00
N ARG A 671 30.55 3.42 4.39
CA ARG A 671 31.35 2.19 4.42
C ARG A 671 30.83 1.21 5.50
N ALA A 672 30.44 1.70 6.68
CA ALA A 672 29.85 0.89 7.75
C ALA A 672 28.47 0.33 7.34
N ILE A 673 27.56 1.20 6.88
CA ILE A 673 26.23 0.85 6.35
C ILE A 673 26.33 -0.25 5.30
N ARG A 674 27.21 -0.11 4.30
CA ARG A 674 27.39 -1.15 3.27
C ARG A 674 28.06 -2.43 3.76
N LYS A 675 28.88 -2.39 4.82
CA LYS A 675 29.49 -3.59 5.41
C LYS A 675 28.47 -4.39 6.22
N THR A 676 27.60 -3.70 6.96
CA THR A 676 26.69 -4.32 7.94
C THR A 676 25.30 -4.61 7.38
N LEU A 677 24.73 -3.72 6.55
CA LEU A 677 23.33 -3.77 6.13
C LEU A 677 23.11 -4.38 4.73
N TRP A 678 24.16 -4.75 4.00
CA TRP A 678 24.01 -5.31 2.66
C TRP A 678 23.54 -6.77 2.70
N CYS A 679 22.38 -7.07 2.09
CA CYS A 679 21.88 -8.43 1.99
C CYS A 679 22.76 -9.25 1.03
N LYS A 680 23.53 -10.20 1.59
CA LYS A 680 24.52 -10.99 0.81
C LYS A 680 23.93 -11.88 -0.28
N LYS A 681 22.64 -12.26 -0.21
CA LYS A 681 22.02 -13.16 -1.19
C LYS A 681 21.40 -12.42 -2.37
N THR A 682 20.51 -11.46 -2.11
CA THR A 682 19.74 -10.74 -3.13
C THR A 682 20.28 -9.35 -3.45
N GLY A 683 21.17 -8.80 -2.61
CA GLY A 683 21.63 -7.42 -2.71
C GLY A 683 20.71 -6.42 -2.01
N GLY A 684 21.05 -5.14 -2.08
CA GLY A 684 20.31 -4.06 -1.41
C GLY A 684 20.60 -3.93 0.09
N LEU A 685 20.05 -2.90 0.72
CA LEU A 685 20.25 -2.55 2.14
C LEU A 685 19.03 -2.87 3.00
N LEU A 686 19.24 -3.51 4.14
CA LEU A 686 18.28 -3.54 5.25
C LEU A 686 18.10 -2.13 5.85
N ARG A 687 17.00 -1.89 6.59
CA ARG A 687 16.80 -0.62 7.32
C ARG A 687 17.92 -0.37 8.33
N TYR A 688 18.19 -1.33 9.20
CA TYR A 688 19.21 -1.22 10.26
C TYR A 688 19.77 -2.58 10.72
N GLU A 689 20.81 -2.54 11.54
CA GLU A 689 21.57 -3.69 12.03
C GLU A 689 20.70 -4.56 12.96
N GLY A 690 20.42 -5.79 12.53
CA GLY A 690 19.56 -6.71 13.29
C GLY A 690 18.05 -6.51 13.11
N ASP A 691 17.63 -5.75 12.09
CA ASP A 691 16.22 -5.61 11.69
C ASP A 691 15.52 -6.99 11.54
N ARG A 692 14.27 -7.05 12.00
CA ARG A 692 13.41 -8.24 12.00
C ARG A 692 12.06 -8.01 11.35
N TYR A 693 11.74 -6.79 10.93
CA TYR A 693 10.49 -6.50 10.24
C TYR A 693 10.41 -7.37 8.99
N ILE A 694 9.38 -8.22 8.94
CA ILE A 694 9.09 -9.20 7.89
C ILE A 694 10.28 -10.14 7.58
N GLY A 695 11.14 -10.38 8.59
CA GLY A 695 12.34 -11.23 8.48
C GLY A 695 13.64 -10.49 8.20
N GLY A 696 13.65 -9.15 8.18
CA GLY A 696 14.84 -8.33 7.99
C GLY A 696 15.34 -8.38 6.55
N ASN A 697 14.57 -7.77 5.65
CA ASN A 697 14.79 -7.78 4.21
C ASN A 697 15.54 -6.52 3.71
N PRO A 698 16.22 -6.59 2.56
CA PRO A 698 16.61 -5.39 1.83
C PRO A 698 15.38 -4.62 1.32
N TRP A 699 15.44 -3.29 1.37
CA TRP A 699 14.38 -2.39 0.89
C TRP A 699 14.79 -1.73 -0.43
N ILE A 700 13.81 -1.44 -1.29
CA ILE A 700 14.03 -0.63 -2.51
C ILE A 700 14.46 0.79 -2.12
N LEU A 701 13.68 1.41 -1.22
CA LEU A 701 13.91 2.75 -0.65
C LEU A 701 15.37 2.99 -0.20
N THR A 702 15.87 2.20 0.75
CA THR A 702 17.19 2.38 1.36
C THR A 702 18.33 2.16 0.35
N THR A 703 18.12 1.27 -0.62
CA THR A 703 19.10 0.97 -1.67
C THR A 703 19.20 2.11 -2.69
N LEU A 704 18.07 2.71 -3.05
CA LEU A 704 18.03 3.93 -3.88
C LEU A 704 18.53 5.17 -3.14
N TRP A 705 18.36 5.24 -1.82
CA TRP A 705 18.94 6.29 -0.99
C TRP A 705 20.47 6.29 -1.06
N LEU A 706 21.08 5.10 -1.04
CA LEU A 706 22.52 4.93 -1.27
C LEU A 706 22.92 5.28 -2.73
N ALA A 707 22.05 5.02 -3.70
CA ALA A 707 22.26 5.42 -5.10
C ALA A 707 22.28 6.94 -5.26
N LEU A 708 21.35 7.64 -4.61
CA LEU A 708 21.24 9.10 -4.58
C LEU A 708 22.44 9.75 -3.87
N TYR A 709 22.91 9.19 -2.76
CA TYR A 709 24.17 9.60 -2.12
C TYR A 709 25.35 9.46 -3.09
N TYR A 710 25.48 8.35 -3.81
CA TYR A 710 26.58 8.18 -4.77
C TYR A 710 26.48 9.12 -5.99
N ALA A 711 25.28 9.37 -6.50
CA ALA A 711 25.05 10.36 -7.54
C ALA A 711 25.37 11.79 -7.07
N GLN A 712 25.07 12.13 -5.80
CA GLN A 712 25.46 13.40 -5.18
C GLN A 712 26.99 13.56 -5.08
N CYS A 713 27.73 12.47 -4.86
CA CYS A 713 29.20 12.47 -4.88
C CYS A 713 29.82 12.30 -6.27
N GLY A 714 29.03 12.35 -7.34
CA GLY A 714 29.52 12.14 -8.72
C GLY A 714 29.94 10.71 -9.06
N ASP A 715 29.75 9.72 -8.16
CA ASP A 715 29.98 8.31 -8.46
C ASP A 715 28.75 7.69 -9.14
N MET A 716 28.54 8.16 -10.37
CA MET A 716 27.45 7.70 -11.23
C MET A 716 27.50 6.18 -11.43
N ASN A 717 28.70 5.59 -11.46
CA ASN A 717 28.91 4.15 -11.67
C ASN A 717 28.37 3.29 -10.51
N ARG A 718 28.55 3.72 -9.25
CA ARG A 718 27.94 3.04 -8.10
C ARG A 718 26.44 3.34 -7.99
N GLY A 719 26.00 4.55 -8.33
CA GLY A 719 24.57 4.88 -8.38
C GLY A 719 23.80 4.05 -9.41
N ILE A 720 24.28 3.98 -10.65
CA ILE A 720 23.68 3.19 -11.74
C ILE A 720 23.55 1.73 -11.35
N LYS A 721 24.58 1.10 -10.75
CA LYS A 721 24.51 -0.32 -10.34
C LYS A 721 23.42 -0.61 -9.29
N LEU A 722 23.08 0.38 -8.46
CA LEU A 722 22.00 0.25 -7.48
C LEU A 722 20.63 0.52 -8.12
N LEU A 723 20.56 1.40 -9.11
CA LEU A 723 19.37 1.57 -9.95
C LEU A 723 19.09 0.32 -10.79
N GLU A 724 20.10 -0.26 -11.43
CA GLU A 724 20.00 -1.53 -12.19
C GLU A 724 19.62 -2.71 -11.29
N TRP A 725 20.07 -2.72 -10.03
CA TRP A 725 19.59 -3.66 -9.02
C TRP A 725 18.09 -3.46 -8.77
N THR A 726 17.62 -2.24 -8.55
CA THR A 726 16.18 -1.96 -8.39
C THR A 726 15.38 -2.38 -9.63
N VAL A 727 15.89 -2.14 -10.84
CA VAL A 727 15.25 -2.60 -12.09
C VAL A 727 15.09 -4.13 -12.13
N ASN A 728 16.09 -4.89 -11.67
CA ASN A 728 15.98 -6.36 -11.59
C ASN A 728 14.94 -6.84 -10.56
N HIS A 729 14.44 -5.95 -9.71
CA HIS A 729 13.52 -6.22 -8.62
C HIS A 729 12.21 -5.40 -8.75
N ALA A 730 11.84 -5.04 -9.99
CA ALA A 730 10.49 -4.61 -10.32
C ALA A 730 9.57 -5.84 -10.44
N THR A 731 8.27 -5.69 -10.16
CA THR A 731 7.28 -6.70 -10.57
C THR A 731 7.20 -6.79 -12.11
N PRO A 732 6.60 -7.85 -12.68
CA PRO A 732 6.32 -7.93 -14.13
C PRO A 732 5.51 -6.75 -14.68
N LEU A 733 4.77 -6.03 -13.82
CA LEU A 733 4.00 -4.83 -14.14
C LEU A 733 4.81 -3.52 -14.05
N GLY A 734 6.08 -3.60 -13.65
CA GLY A 734 6.95 -2.44 -13.44
C GLY A 734 6.68 -1.67 -12.14
N LEU A 735 6.06 -2.31 -11.15
CA LEU A 735 5.80 -1.74 -9.83
C LEU A 735 6.99 -2.02 -8.90
N PHE A 736 7.30 -1.08 -8.00
CA PHE A 736 8.32 -1.26 -6.96
C PHE A 736 7.68 -1.45 -5.60
N SER A 737 8.11 -2.49 -4.89
CA SER A 737 7.70 -2.77 -3.52
C SER A 737 8.41 -1.86 -2.50
N GLU A 738 7.98 -1.96 -1.25
CA GLU A 738 8.80 -1.58 -0.10
C GLU A 738 10.05 -2.49 0.03
N GLN A 739 9.83 -3.81 0.07
CA GLN A 739 10.84 -4.82 0.43
C GLN A 739 11.04 -5.86 -0.68
N ILE A 740 12.23 -6.46 -0.69
CA ILE A 740 12.59 -7.62 -1.54
C ILE A 740 12.91 -8.80 -0.62
N ASP A 741 12.24 -9.94 -0.79
CA ASP A 741 12.47 -11.10 0.08
C ASP A 741 13.94 -11.55 -0.01
N ARG A 742 14.59 -11.61 1.15
CA ARG A 742 16.01 -11.93 1.30
C ARG A 742 16.42 -13.35 0.86
N ARG A 743 15.46 -14.20 0.46
CA ARG A 743 15.64 -15.62 0.07
C ARG A 743 15.32 -15.85 -1.40
N SER A 744 14.20 -15.36 -1.92
CA SER A 744 13.82 -15.53 -3.33
C SER A 744 14.39 -14.42 -4.22
N GLY A 745 14.36 -13.16 -3.76
CA GLY A 745 14.51 -11.98 -4.61
C GLY A 745 13.18 -11.44 -5.14
N GLU A 746 12.03 -11.97 -4.71
CA GLU A 746 10.73 -11.44 -5.11
C GLU A 746 10.37 -10.14 -4.36
N PRO A 747 9.77 -9.15 -5.04
CA PRO A 747 9.01 -8.07 -4.40
C PRO A 747 7.98 -8.58 -3.38
N ILE A 748 7.95 -7.99 -2.18
CA ILE A 748 7.01 -8.35 -1.11
C ILE A 748 6.54 -7.12 -0.32
N TRP A 749 5.55 -7.34 0.54
CA TRP A 749 4.92 -6.35 1.41
C TRP A 749 4.07 -5.33 0.63
N ALA A 750 4.24 -4.02 0.84
CA ALA A 750 3.49 -3.00 0.11
C ALA A 750 3.97 -2.92 -1.34
N VAL A 751 3.10 -3.21 -2.31
CA VAL A 751 3.42 -3.20 -3.75
C VAL A 751 2.26 -2.59 -4.56
N PRO A 752 2.40 -1.40 -5.16
CA PRO A 752 3.57 -0.52 -5.14
C PRO A 752 3.67 0.29 -3.83
N LEU A 753 4.87 0.78 -3.52
CA LEU A 753 5.08 1.85 -2.52
C LEU A 753 5.41 3.18 -3.24
N ALA A 754 4.68 4.25 -2.91
CA ALA A 754 4.87 5.58 -3.50
C ALA A 754 6.32 6.10 -3.30
N TRP A 755 6.87 5.94 -2.10
CA TRP A 755 8.22 6.41 -1.76
C TRP A 755 9.32 5.64 -2.52
N SER A 756 9.14 4.33 -2.77
CA SER A 756 10.05 3.56 -3.64
C SER A 756 10.05 4.07 -5.08
N HIS A 757 8.88 4.38 -5.65
CA HIS A 757 8.75 4.97 -6.98
C HIS A 757 9.33 6.40 -7.05
N ALA A 758 9.12 7.22 -6.02
CA ALA A 758 9.72 8.56 -5.92
C ALA A 758 11.24 8.52 -5.92
N MET A 759 11.82 7.63 -5.11
CA MET A 759 13.27 7.47 -5.02
C MET A 759 13.87 6.90 -6.31
N PHE A 760 13.13 6.07 -7.06
CA PHE A 760 13.58 5.58 -8.37
C PHE A 760 13.60 6.72 -9.40
N ALA A 761 12.53 7.53 -9.44
CA ALA A 761 12.45 8.69 -10.32
C ALA A 761 13.57 9.71 -10.02
N LEU A 762 13.76 10.05 -8.74
CA LEU A 762 14.83 10.94 -8.28
C LEU A 762 16.22 10.38 -8.63
N ALA A 763 16.46 9.09 -8.43
CA ALA A 763 17.74 8.47 -8.76
C ALA A 763 18.01 8.48 -10.28
N ALA A 764 17.02 8.17 -11.11
CA ALA A 764 17.15 8.21 -12.57
C ALA A 764 17.45 9.63 -13.10
N ILE A 765 16.80 10.66 -12.54
CA ILE A 765 17.06 12.08 -12.86
C ILE A 765 18.45 12.50 -12.38
N LYS A 766 18.82 12.16 -11.14
CA LYS A 766 20.12 12.54 -10.54
C LYS A 766 21.31 11.86 -11.25
N LEU A 767 21.07 10.73 -11.92
CA LEU A 767 22.05 9.98 -12.71
C LEU A 767 22.07 10.36 -14.22
N ASP A 768 21.27 11.33 -14.65
CA ASP A 768 21.18 11.84 -16.04
C ASP A 768 20.84 10.75 -17.08
N LEU A 769 19.86 9.90 -16.75
CA LEU A 769 19.45 8.74 -17.58
C LEU A 769 18.14 8.96 -18.35
N VAL A 770 17.33 9.94 -17.94
CA VAL A 770 15.96 10.18 -18.42
C VAL A 770 15.88 11.50 -19.19
#